data_AF-A0A538L939-F1
#
_entry.id   AF-A0A538L939-F1
#
_cell.length_a   1.000
_cell.length_b   1.000
_cell.length_c   1.000
_cell.angle_alpha   90.00
_cell.angle_beta   90.00
_cell.angle_gamma   90.00
#
_symmetry.space_group_name_H-M   'P 1'
#
loop_
_entity.id
_entity.type
_entity.pdbx_description
1 polymer ?
#
loop_
_entity_poly.entity_id
_entity_poly.type
_entity_poly.pdbx_seq_one_letter_code
_entity_poly.pdbx_strand_id
1 'polypeptide(L)'
;RRVTREPVLVGARPLTLRDVIDVARFGRTARLAPDARERMARSRDVVLAIAQRGDAVYGLTRGVGVRKRIVVDPFADPAYERSLVLDHRSGQGPPVDSEVVRATMLCLANNLARGYAGVRPQLVERILARLDSEDLPTIRLYGATGQGDVVPLADLVFEVFPGDELEAKEGLSLLNSNAFSTALACLALDEADRLLRVLVVAAALDLEAFRANLSTLDPAVPASRPYPGLAWAVEALRTALADSELWNAAAARNLQDPLSFRNAAPIVGSARELLAFALGQLAIGRAADARRPELRVPAGRGGARRRPHRPRSAAEHAARAPPEAPTGAAHRADRRARAAGRPAAQRPLGGDVDGAGDRHRGAPPGRSGVGRDRQLDAGGGTRGPNHARAARGAPAARDDVAGRQARRTRARGLVPGDRAAWRRRPRPVRARRARRCARVRSLRRRGPAPAGHARAAHLLDPRRDDRPARRLDHPALMPPRLPSLINDPPPAEEPLWLTNARLLDGTGAAPRDGVSMLVESGRIARIGGAPPEHATTVDLDGRTLMPGLIDSHSHVGLSFATPSPRKGAEALLPGTVAHVLAAELREVLRMGITTIRDVGSIGDSVVEARQAMRYSAFDGPRLLTCGRIVSPTGPGGRFFAGMYREADGRDDVRRAVREQLRYGADFVKVMTTGARSVELEDPDPPQLTREELAAIVDETHRMGYRVCAHCEGLAGTELAIEEGVDTIEHGMYLNQRPDLLERMAANGQTLVPTLSFLIGIPAPGSPWSPLLVELGEHNVEQARLTLLAAHDAGVRIAMGFDSTPLRSATNELLAMIAFGLPVEEGLVAATSGGAEALGLSAHVGTVEEGKLADLLVVDGDPLADPRVLCDRGRIWLVLRLGKPVAGSALELQL
;
A
#
# COMPACT_ATOMS: atom_id res chain seq x y z
N ARG A 1 36.53 26.29 7.29
CA ARG A 1 36.26 25.99 5.85
C ARG A 1 36.62 27.24 5.03
N ARG A 2 37.33 27.16 3.90
CA ARG A 2 37.51 28.35 3.01
C ARG A 2 36.27 28.51 2.13
N VAL A 3 35.66 29.70 2.12
CA VAL A 3 34.58 30.07 1.19
C VAL A 3 35.22 30.52 -0.12
N THR A 4 34.64 30.14 -1.26
CA THR A 4 35.09 30.60 -2.59
C THR A 4 34.59 32.02 -2.82
N ARG A 5 35.50 32.97 -3.08
CA ARG A 5 35.16 34.40 -3.30
C ARG A 5 34.45 34.66 -4.64
N GLU A 6 34.53 33.74 -5.58
CA GLU A 6 33.88 33.87 -6.89
C GLU A 6 32.36 33.69 -6.79
N PRO A 7 31.56 34.55 -7.47
CA PRO A 7 30.10 34.47 -7.42
C PRO A 7 29.57 33.16 -7.99
N VAL A 8 28.41 32.73 -7.51
CA VAL A 8 27.69 31.61 -8.12
C VAL A 8 27.12 32.05 -9.49
N LEU A 9 27.63 31.48 -10.58
CA LEU A 9 27.11 31.71 -11.93
C LEU A 9 25.83 30.88 -12.17
N VAL A 10 24.70 31.49 -11.85
CA VAL A 10 23.37 30.90 -11.91
C VAL A 10 23.01 30.58 -13.36
N GLY A 11 22.66 29.32 -13.62
CA GLY A 11 22.32 28.83 -14.96
C GLY A 11 23.51 28.52 -15.88
N ALA A 12 24.77 28.65 -15.44
CA ALA A 12 25.92 28.11 -16.18
C ALA A 12 26.04 26.58 -16.01
N ARG A 13 25.74 26.08 -14.81
CA ARG A 13 25.69 24.67 -14.43
C ARG A 13 24.57 24.45 -13.40
N PRO A 14 24.19 23.21 -13.07
CA PRO A 14 23.41 22.94 -11.87
C PRO A 14 24.08 23.54 -10.62
N LEU A 15 23.29 24.15 -9.73
CA LEU A 15 23.73 24.48 -8.38
C LEU A 15 24.10 23.19 -7.65
N THR A 16 25.11 23.23 -6.78
CA THR A 16 25.30 22.17 -5.79
C THR A 16 24.64 22.55 -4.47
N LEU A 17 24.43 21.58 -3.57
CA LEU A 17 24.06 21.88 -2.18
C LEU A 17 24.99 22.93 -1.57
N ARG A 18 26.30 22.83 -1.86
CA ARG A 18 27.27 23.78 -1.31
C ARG A 18 27.10 25.20 -1.83
N ASP A 19 26.71 25.39 -3.10
CA ASP A 19 26.43 26.73 -3.62
C ASP A 19 25.24 27.40 -2.90
N VAL A 20 24.16 26.65 -2.61
CA VAL A 20 23.03 27.17 -1.82
C VAL A 20 23.46 27.54 -0.40
N ILE A 21 24.21 26.66 0.27
CA ILE A 21 24.70 26.91 1.63
C ILE A 21 25.70 28.08 1.69
N ASP A 22 26.58 28.25 0.70
CA ASP A 22 27.51 29.38 0.63
C ASP A 22 26.79 30.73 0.45
N VAL A 23 25.73 30.78 -0.37
CA VAL A 23 24.92 32.00 -0.56
C VAL A 23 24.04 32.28 0.66
N ALA A 24 23.39 31.25 1.22
CA ALA A 24 22.43 31.40 2.32
C ALA A 24 23.08 31.72 3.66
N ARG A 25 24.22 31.08 3.99
CA ARG A 25 24.86 31.11 5.32
C ARG A 25 26.21 31.83 5.37
N PHE A 26 26.86 32.07 4.23
CA PHE A 26 28.25 32.53 4.17
C PHE A 26 28.48 33.74 3.24
N GLY A 27 27.41 34.44 2.85
CA GLY A 27 27.50 35.71 2.11
C GLY A 27 28.14 35.63 0.73
N ARG A 28 28.16 34.45 0.10
CA ARG A 28 28.65 34.31 -1.27
C ARG A 28 27.63 34.91 -2.24
N THR A 29 28.07 35.85 -3.08
CA THR A 29 27.19 36.52 -4.06
C THR A 29 26.83 35.60 -5.23
N ALA A 30 25.78 35.93 -5.98
CA ALA A 30 25.31 35.16 -7.13
C ALA A 30 24.94 36.06 -8.32
N ARG A 31 25.20 35.61 -9.55
CA ARG A 31 24.96 36.38 -10.78
C ARG A 31 24.41 35.47 -11.89
N LEU A 32 23.55 36.01 -12.76
CA LEU A 32 23.05 35.28 -13.92
C LEU A 32 24.18 35.06 -14.94
N ALA A 33 24.32 33.83 -15.45
CA ALA A 33 25.31 33.53 -16.48
C ALA A 33 24.90 34.13 -17.85
N PRO A 34 25.83 34.59 -18.70
CA PRO A 34 25.52 35.16 -20.03
C PRO A 34 24.66 34.22 -20.89
N ASP A 35 25.06 32.96 -21.01
CA ASP A 35 24.34 31.91 -21.74
C ASP A 35 22.92 31.69 -21.17
N ALA A 36 22.74 31.87 -19.86
CA ALA A 36 21.44 31.75 -19.21
C ALA A 36 20.54 32.94 -19.53
N ARG A 37 21.07 34.16 -19.54
CA ARG A 37 20.39 35.38 -20.01
C ARG A 37 19.92 35.22 -21.46
N GLU A 38 20.77 34.71 -22.35
CA GLU A 38 20.44 34.49 -23.76
C GLU A 38 19.40 33.36 -23.97
N ARG A 39 19.49 32.25 -23.23
CA ARG A 39 18.45 31.20 -23.22
C ARG A 39 17.11 31.71 -22.69
N MET A 40 17.12 32.55 -21.64
CA MET A 40 15.91 33.16 -21.10
C MET A 40 15.25 34.12 -22.10
N ALA A 41 16.02 34.96 -22.79
CA ALA A 41 15.52 35.84 -23.84
C ALA A 41 14.78 35.06 -24.94
N ARG A 42 15.43 34.05 -25.55
CA ARG A 42 14.78 33.17 -26.55
C ARG A 42 13.52 32.46 -26.03
N SER A 43 13.47 32.15 -24.74
CA SER A 43 12.29 31.56 -24.08
C SER A 43 11.15 32.58 -23.92
N ARG A 44 11.48 33.86 -23.69
CA ARG A 44 10.53 34.96 -23.61
C ARG A 44 9.87 35.21 -24.97
N ASP A 45 10.65 35.27 -26.04
CA ASP A 45 10.18 35.46 -27.41
C ASP A 45 9.14 34.39 -27.81
N VAL A 46 9.40 33.13 -27.45
CA VAL A 46 8.47 32.02 -27.67
C VAL A 46 7.17 32.18 -26.88
N VAL A 47 7.21 32.66 -25.64
CA VAL A 47 5.99 32.93 -24.83
C VAL A 47 5.17 34.07 -25.41
N LEU A 48 5.83 35.16 -25.86
CA LEU A 48 5.14 36.29 -26.51
C LEU A 48 4.50 35.87 -27.84
N ALA A 49 5.21 35.09 -28.66
CA ALA A 49 4.66 34.56 -29.92
C ALA A 49 3.52 33.54 -29.71
N ILE A 50 3.52 32.78 -28.61
CA ILE A 50 2.39 31.92 -28.19
C ILE A 50 1.17 32.78 -27.83
N ALA A 51 1.36 33.83 -27.03
CA ALA A 51 0.30 34.73 -26.63
C ALA A 51 -0.33 35.46 -27.83
N GLN A 52 0.50 35.99 -28.75
CA GLN A 52 0.05 36.69 -29.96
C GLN A 52 -0.78 35.82 -30.92
N ARG A 53 -0.63 34.49 -30.88
CA ARG A 53 -1.49 33.56 -31.64
C ARG A 53 -2.82 33.24 -30.96
N GLY A 54 -3.01 33.62 -29.70
CA GLY A 54 -4.15 33.21 -28.89
C GLY A 54 -4.13 31.72 -28.47
N ASP A 55 -2.97 31.05 -28.57
CA ASP A 55 -2.80 29.64 -28.19
C ASP A 55 -3.27 29.42 -26.75
N ALA A 56 -4.12 28.40 -26.50
CA ALA A 56 -4.73 28.16 -25.19
C ALA A 56 -3.71 27.61 -24.17
N VAL A 57 -3.18 28.46 -23.28
CA VAL A 57 -2.11 28.14 -22.32
C VAL A 57 -2.46 28.62 -20.91
N TYR A 58 -2.32 27.69 -19.95
CA TYR A 58 -2.59 27.88 -18.52
C TYR A 58 -1.68 28.94 -17.89
N GLY A 59 -2.27 29.98 -17.28
CA GLY A 59 -1.58 31.16 -16.76
C GLY A 59 -0.81 31.93 -17.83
N LEU A 60 -1.44 32.10 -19.00
CA LEU A 60 -0.97 32.99 -20.07
C LEU A 60 -2.16 33.52 -20.88
N THR A 61 -2.95 32.64 -21.49
CA THR A 61 -4.21 33.00 -22.17
C THR A 61 -5.44 32.37 -21.49
N ARG A 62 -5.22 31.68 -20.37
CA ARG A 62 -6.23 30.99 -19.56
C ARG A 62 -5.92 31.19 -18.08
N GLY A 63 -6.96 31.21 -17.25
CA GLY A 63 -6.84 31.30 -15.79
C GLY A 63 -6.07 30.14 -15.15
N VAL A 64 -5.89 30.21 -13.82
CA VAL A 64 -5.21 29.18 -13.01
C VAL A 64 -6.17 28.39 -12.13
N GLY A 65 -5.75 27.23 -11.63
CA GLY A 65 -6.51 26.40 -10.70
C GLY A 65 -7.88 25.99 -11.25
N VAL A 66 -8.95 26.27 -10.49
CA VAL A 66 -10.34 26.07 -10.92
C VAL A 66 -10.75 27.04 -12.04
N ARG A 67 -10.20 28.25 -12.06
CA ARG A 67 -10.47 29.29 -13.07
C ARG A 67 -9.81 29.01 -14.43
N LYS A 68 -9.19 27.83 -14.65
CA LYS A 68 -8.52 27.43 -15.91
C LYS A 68 -9.39 27.38 -17.18
N ARG A 69 -10.72 27.53 -17.06
CA ARG A 69 -11.65 27.67 -18.19
C ARG A 69 -11.85 29.14 -18.62
N ILE A 70 -11.55 30.09 -17.75
CA ILE A 70 -11.63 31.53 -18.03
C ILE A 70 -10.55 31.90 -19.05
N VAL A 71 -10.92 32.67 -20.07
CA VAL A 71 -9.99 33.26 -21.04
C VAL A 71 -9.36 34.51 -20.42
N VAL A 72 -8.06 34.68 -20.63
CA VAL A 72 -7.31 35.88 -20.26
C VAL A 72 -6.67 36.41 -21.54
N ASP A 73 -6.72 37.72 -21.76
CA ASP A 73 -5.91 38.38 -22.77
C ASP A 73 -4.71 39.03 -22.05
N PRO A 74 -3.49 38.51 -22.22
CA PRO A 74 -2.31 38.98 -21.50
C PRO A 74 -1.74 40.31 -22.03
N PHE A 75 -2.36 40.90 -23.05
CA PHE A 75 -2.02 42.23 -23.57
C PHE A 75 -3.09 43.28 -23.22
N ALA A 76 -4.35 42.88 -23.06
CA ALA A 76 -5.43 43.77 -22.59
C ALA A 76 -5.63 43.78 -21.06
N ASP A 77 -5.21 42.74 -20.33
CA ASP A 77 -5.21 42.70 -18.86
C ASP A 77 -3.80 42.46 -18.29
N PRO A 78 -2.95 43.52 -18.22
CA PRO A 78 -1.65 43.44 -17.54
C PRO A 78 -1.78 43.32 -16.00
N ALA A 79 -2.94 43.64 -15.43
CA ALA A 79 -3.19 43.52 -13.99
C ALA A 79 -3.37 42.05 -13.55
N TYR A 80 -3.65 41.14 -14.49
CA TYR A 80 -3.85 39.72 -14.23
C TYR A 80 -2.68 39.06 -13.46
N GLU A 81 -1.44 39.22 -13.93
CA GLU A 81 -0.26 38.58 -13.33
C GLU A 81 0.06 39.16 -11.94
N ARG A 82 -0.27 40.43 -11.71
CA ARG A 82 -0.17 41.08 -10.38
C ARG A 82 -1.27 40.58 -9.45
N SER A 83 -2.50 40.42 -9.96
CA SER A 83 -3.63 39.83 -9.23
C SER A 83 -3.36 38.39 -8.81
N LEU A 84 -2.66 37.60 -9.65
CA LEU A 84 -2.20 36.26 -9.27
C LEU A 84 -1.30 36.26 -8.02
N VAL A 85 -0.42 37.25 -7.86
CA VAL A 85 0.44 37.35 -6.66
C VAL A 85 -0.42 37.71 -5.43
N LEU A 86 -1.37 38.63 -5.58
CA LEU A 86 -2.26 39.08 -4.50
C LEU A 86 -3.21 37.98 -4.03
N ASP A 87 -3.94 37.32 -4.95
CA ASP A 87 -4.89 36.22 -4.67
C ASP A 87 -4.23 35.05 -3.90
N HIS A 88 -2.92 34.86 -4.05
CA HIS A 88 -2.16 33.76 -3.42
C HIS A 88 -1.32 34.21 -2.22
N ARG A 89 -1.36 35.49 -1.81
CA ARG A 89 -0.62 36.00 -0.64
C ARG A 89 -1.32 35.67 0.69
N SER A 90 -1.61 34.38 0.90
CA SER A 90 -2.40 33.86 2.02
C SER A 90 -1.57 33.16 3.11
N GLY A 91 -0.25 33.40 3.13
CA GLY A 91 0.71 32.74 4.04
C GLY A 91 0.41 32.97 5.51
N GLN A 92 0.74 32.00 6.36
CA GLN A 92 0.43 31.99 7.79
C GLN A 92 1.63 31.59 8.65
N GLY A 93 1.54 31.85 9.96
CA GLY A 93 2.60 31.52 10.91
C GLY A 93 3.75 32.53 10.93
N PRO A 94 4.87 32.19 11.59
CA PRO A 94 6.01 33.09 11.73
C PRO A 94 6.71 33.35 10.38
N PRO A 95 7.46 34.46 10.26
CA PRO A 95 8.43 34.62 9.19
C PRO A 95 9.53 33.56 9.31
N VAL A 96 10.12 33.15 8.18
CA VAL A 96 11.30 32.26 8.17
C VAL A 96 12.61 33.05 8.27
N ASP A 97 13.66 32.37 8.74
CA ASP A 97 14.99 32.95 8.88
C ASP A 97 15.57 33.45 7.55
N SER A 98 16.44 34.46 7.65
CA SER A 98 17.09 35.12 6.50
C SER A 98 17.83 34.16 5.56
N GLU A 99 18.40 33.08 6.10
CA GLU A 99 19.03 32.02 5.29
C GLU A 99 18.02 31.22 4.45
N VAL A 100 16.80 30.99 4.94
CA VAL A 100 15.71 30.35 4.17
C VAL A 100 15.26 31.26 3.05
N VAL A 101 15.14 32.57 3.30
CA VAL A 101 14.80 33.58 2.28
C VAL A 101 15.88 33.62 1.20
N ARG A 102 17.17 33.73 1.58
CA ARG A 102 18.32 33.72 0.65
C ARG A 102 18.38 32.43 -0.18
N ALA A 103 18.23 31.26 0.46
CA ALA A 103 18.19 29.98 -0.23
C ALA A 103 16.99 29.87 -1.19
N THR A 104 15.82 30.40 -0.82
CA THR A 104 14.61 30.39 -1.65
C THR A 104 14.79 31.26 -2.89
N MET A 105 15.31 32.48 -2.75
CA MET A 105 15.60 33.39 -3.86
C MET A 105 16.59 32.77 -4.87
N LEU A 106 17.69 32.17 -4.38
CA LEU A 106 18.66 31.50 -5.25
C LEU A 106 18.06 30.26 -5.97
N CYS A 107 17.27 29.45 -5.24
CA CYS A 107 16.59 28.29 -5.81
C CYS A 107 15.59 28.70 -6.91
N LEU A 108 14.83 29.78 -6.71
CA LEU A 108 13.91 30.34 -7.70
C LEU A 108 14.66 30.88 -8.92
N ALA A 109 15.67 31.72 -8.71
CA ALA A 109 16.52 32.29 -9.76
C ALA A 109 17.13 31.21 -10.66
N ASN A 110 17.70 30.16 -10.07
CA ASN A 110 18.25 29.02 -10.81
C ASN A 110 17.18 28.21 -11.58
N ASN A 111 15.95 28.13 -11.07
CA ASN A 111 14.87 27.43 -11.78
C ASN A 111 14.47 28.19 -13.06
N LEU A 112 14.40 29.52 -12.98
CA LEU A 112 14.06 30.41 -14.09
C LEU A 112 15.22 30.50 -15.13
N ALA A 113 16.47 30.58 -14.66
CA ALA A 113 17.70 30.62 -15.48
C ALA A 113 17.93 29.38 -16.37
N ARG A 114 17.14 28.31 -16.19
CA ARG A 114 17.09 27.17 -17.13
C ARG A 114 16.49 27.55 -18.48
N GLY A 115 15.68 28.61 -18.56
CA GLY A 115 15.05 29.05 -19.82
C GLY A 115 13.81 28.25 -20.22
N TYR A 116 13.11 27.60 -19.28
CA TYR A 116 11.85 26.90 -19.55
C TYR A 116 10.60 27.66 -19.09
N ALA A 117 10.76 28.70 -18.28
CA ALA A 117 9.64 29.51 -17.79
C ALA A 117 9.13 30.50 -18.84
N GLY A 118 10.03 31.16 -19.57
CA GLY A 118 9.70 32.24 -20.52
C GLY A 118 9.43 33.58 -19.83
N VAL A 119 10.14 33.87 -18.74
CA VAL A 119 10.19 35.18 -18.07
C VAL A 119 11.40 35.98 -18.55
N ARG A 120 11.37 37.30 -18.39
CA ARG A 120 12.49 38.19 -18.71
C ARG A 120 13.73 37.86 -17.85
N PRO A 121 14.96 37.91 -18.40
CA PRO A 121 16.20 37.78 -17.62
C PRO A 121 16.28 38.74 -16.42
N GLN A 122 15.74 39.95 -16.58
CA GLN A 122 15.75 41.04 -15.60
C GLN A 122 15.06 40.67 -14.28
N LEU A 123 14.02 39.82 -14.31
CA LEU A 123 13.37 39.31 -13.09
C LEU A 123 14.34 38.47 -12.26
N VAL A 124 15.14 37.61 -12.91
CA VAL A 124 16.15 36.80 -12.22
C VAL A 124 17.29 37.66 -11.72
N GLU A 125 17.74 38.64 -12.50
CA GLU A 125 18.78 39.58 -12.07
C GLU A 125 18.35 40.42 -10.86
N ARG A 126 17.08 40.82 -10.78
CA ARG A 126 16.52 41.54 -9.63
C ARG A 126 16.37 40.65 -8.38
N ILE A 127 15.95 39.39 -8.54
CA ILE A 127 15.95 38.40 -7.45
C ILE A 127 17.38 38.17 -6.94
N LEU A 128 18.37 38.07 -7.83
CA LEU A 128 19.77 37.89 -7.45
C LEU A 128 20.38 39.16 -6.82
N ALA A 129 20.03 40.36 -7.28
CA ALA A 129 20.45 41.61 -6.64
C ALA A 129 19.88 41.76 -5.22
N ARG A 130 18.64 41.30 -4.97
CA ARG A 130 18.02 41.32 -3.63
C ARG A 130 18.61 40.26 -2.67
N LEU A 131 19.39 39.28 -3.14
CA LEU A 131 20.19 38.42 -2.26
C LEU A 131 21.22 39.23 -1.46
N ASP A 132 21.88 40.19 -2.08
CA ASP A 132 23.00 40.93 -1.46
C ASP A 132 22.50 42.10 -0.57
N SER A 133 21.19 42.19 -0.33
CA SER A 133 20.55 43.19 0.53
C SER A 133 20.56 42.79 2.01
N GLU A 134 20.58 43.77 2.92
CA GLU A 134 20.36 43.55 4.37
C GLU A 134 18.86 43.44 4.68
N ASP A 135 18.06 44.36 4.11
CA ASP A 135 16.61 44.30 4.06
C ASP A 135 16.16 43.17 3.12
N LEU A 136 15.52 42.14 3.67
CA LEU A 136 15.12 40.92 2.95
C LEU A 136 13.59 40.77 2.93
N PRO A 137 13.02 40.23 1.84
CA PRO A 137 11.59 40.01 1.73
C PRO A 137 11.09 38.98 2.76
N THR A 138 10.00 39.30 3.42
CA THR A 138 9.34 38.45 4.42
C THR A 138 8.66 37.27 3.73
N ILE A 139 8.96 36.05 4.17
CA ILE A 139 8.26 34.83 3.75
C ILE A 139 7.69 34.14 4.99
N ARG A 140 6.40 33.81 4.99
CA ARG A 140 5.75 33.09 6.09
C ARG A 140 5.90 31.58 5.96
N LEU A 141 6.05 30.88 7.09
CA LEU A 141 6.37 29.45 7.12
C LEU A 141 5.26 28.53 6.59
N TYR A 142 3.99 28.86 6.80
CA TYR A 142 2.85 27.99 6.46
C TYR A 142 2.11 28.47 5.20
N GLY A 143 1.67 27.51 4.39
CA GLY A 143 0.89 27.72 3.16
C GLY A 143 1.30 26.84 1.98
N ALA A 144 2.52 26.29 1.99
CA ALA A 144 3.00 25.39 0.94
C ALA A 144 2.37 23.98 1.04
N THR A 145 1.66 23.55 -0.02
CA THR A 145 1.09 22.20 -0.12
C THR A 145 2.02 21.18 -0.78
N GLY A 146 3.25 21.59 -1.13
CA GLY A 146 4.26 20.72 -1.76
C GLY A 146 3.95 20.36 -3.23
N GLN A 147 3.04 21.09 -3.89
CA GLN A 147 2.66 20.95 -5.30
C GLN A 147 2.83 22.30 -6.03
N GLY A 148 3.98 22.94 -5.83
CA GLY A 148 4.21 24.38 -6.01
C GLY A 148 4.14 25.07 -4.65
N ASP A 149 5.16 25.84 -4.30
CA ASP A 149 5.22 26.64 -3.06
C ASP A 149 4.52 27.99 -3.26
N VAL A 150 3.36 27.96 -3.93
CA VAL A 150 2.65 29.13 -4.50
C VAL A 150 2.41 30.23 -3.47
N VAL A 151 2.13 29.88 -2.21
CA VAL A 151 1.81 30.84 -1.14
C VAL A 151 3.08 31.50 -0.54
N PRO A 152 4.11 30.76 -0.06
CA PRO A 152 5.39 31.39 0.33
C PRO A 152 6.07 32.18 -0.80
N LEU A 153 5.90 31.76 -2.05
CA LEU A 153 6.43 32.49 -3.20
C LEU A 153 5.60 33.74 -3.54
N ALA A 154 4.32 33.81 -3.18
CA ALA A 154 3.53 35.03 -3.31
C ALA A 154 3.99 36.13 -2.34
N ASP A 155 4.30 35.75 -1.10
CA ASP A 155 4.94 36.64 -0.12
C ASP A 155 6.29 37.17 -0.64
N LEU A 156 7.17 36.28 -1.12
CA LEU A 156 8.45 36.67 -1.72
C LEU A 156 8.29 37.62 -2.92
N VAL A 157 7.42 37.28 -3.87
CA VAL A 157 7.25 38.04 -5.12
C VAL A 157 6.66 39.42 -4.85
N PHE A 158 5.71 39.54 -3.92
CA PHE A 158 5.13 40.82 -3.54
C PHE A 158 6.19 41.82 -3.03
N GLU A 159 7.17 41.35 -2.26
CA GLU A 159 8.19 42.21 -1.61
C GLU A 159 9.47 42.38 -2.44
N VAL A 160 9.74 41.54 -3.45
CA VAL A 160 10.80 41.76 -4.46
C VAL A 160 10.31 42.67 -5.61
N PHE A 161 9.01 42.64 -5.93
CA PHE A 161 8.38 43.38 -7.03
C PHE A 161 7.24 44.33 -6.58
N PRO A 162 7.49 45.24 -5.61
CA PRO A 162 6.51 46.23 -5.18
C PRO A 162 6.23 47.25 -6.30
N GLY A 163 4.95 47.43 -6.65
CA GLY A 163 4.51 48.36 -7.69
C GLY A 163 4.69 47.91 -9.14
N ASP A 164 5.56 46.93 -9.43
CA ASP A 164 5.87 46.54 -10.82
C ASP A 164 4.71 45.90 -11.61
N GLU A 165 4.75 46.11 -12.93
CA GLU A 165 4.03 45.32 -13.91
C GLU A 165 4.82 44.04 -14.25
N LEU A 166 4.27 42.90 -13.82
CA LEU A 166 4.69 41.58 -14.26
C LEU A 166 4.06 41.33 -15.63
N GLU A 167 4.86 41.06 -16.65
CA GLU A 167 4.31 40.81 -17.99
C GLU A 167 3.66 39.41 -18.07
N ALA A 168 2.88 39.19 -19.13
CA ALA A 168 2.33 37.90 -19.56
C ALA A 168 3.10 36.66 -19.07
N LYS A 169 2.46 35.78 -18.28
CA LYS A 169 3.02 34.55 -17.66
C LYS A 169 4.01 34.73 -16.50
N GLU A 170 4.49 35.93 -16.20
CA GLU A 170 5.59 36.10 -15.23
C GLU A 170 5.14 35.85 -13.78
N GLY A 171 3.93 36.29 -13.41
CA GLY A 171 3.32 36.01 -12.11
C GLY A 171 3.19 34.52 -11.87
N LEU A 172 2.51 33.77 -12.74
CA LEU A 172 2.45 32.31 -12.58
C LEU A 172 3.85 31.67 -12.57
N SER A 173 4.78 32.13 -13.42
CA SER A 173 6.11 31.52 -13.53
C SER A 173 6.97 31.70 -12.29
N LEU A 174 6.80 32.82 -11.55
CA LEU A 174 7.45 33.06 -10.26
C LEU A 174 6.86 32.18 -9.15
N LEU A 175 5.53 32.05 -9.11
CA LEU A 175 4.82 31.31 -8.05
C LEU A 175 4.88 29.78 -8.21
N ASN A 176 4.92 29.27 -9.45
CA ASN A 176 4.75 27.85 -9.77
C ASN A 176 6.06 27.03 -9.68
N SER A 177 6.74 27.15 -8.54
CA SER A 177 8.07 26.58 -8.28
C SER A 177 8.11 25.90 -6.91
N ASN A 178 8.93 24.85 -6.74
CA ASN A 178 9.17 24.22 -5.44
C ASN A 178 10.44 24.82 -4.76
N ALA A 179 10.69 26.13 -4.93
CA ALA A 179 11.93 26.77 -4.51
C ALA A 179 12.09 26.89 -2.98
N PHE A 180 10.99 27.12 -2.25
CA PHE A 180 10.97 27.28 -0.80
C PHE A 180 11.12 25.94 -0.08
N SER A 181 10.35 24.93 -0.51
CA SER A 181 10.49 23.53 -0.07
C SER A 181 11.89 22.97 -0.37
N THR A 182 12.50 23.35 -1.50
CA THR A 182 13.89 22.92 -1.83
C THR A 182 14.92 23.66 -0.98
N ALA A 183 14.71 24.95 -0.68
CA ALA A 183 15.58 25.74 0.19
C ALA A 183 15.62 25.17 1.63
N LEU A 184 14.45 24.92 2.23
CA LEU A 184 14.33 24.26 3.54
C LEU A 184 15.02 22.89 3.55
N ALA A 185 14.79 22.07 2.52
CA ALA A 185 15.45 20.76 2.41
C ALA A 185 16.99 20.86 2.29
N CYS A 186 17.52 21.89 1.60
CA CYS A 186 18.97 22.11 1.52
C CYS A 186 19.57 22.46 2.89
N LEU A 187 18.95 23.38 3.63
CA LEU A 187 19.45 23.83 4.93
C LEU A 187 19.41 22.70 5.97
N ALA A 188 18.29 21.98 6.04
CA ALA A 188 18.12 20.82 6.92
C ALA A 188 19.09 19.66 6.62
N LEU A 189 19.47 19.44 5.34
CA LEU A 189 20.42 18.37 4.98
C LEU A 189 21.90 18.76 5.24
N ASP A 190 22.27 20.05 5.14
CA ASP A 190 23.58 20.53 5.63
C ASP A 190 23.66 20.48 7.16
N GLU A 191 22.55 20.67 7.87
CA GLU A 191 22.47 20.42 9.32
C GLU A 191 22.56 18.95 9.67
N ALA A 192 21.84 18.06 8.97
CA ALA A 192 21.93 16.63 9.20
C ALA A 192 23.35 16.08 8.96
N ASP A 193 24.08 16.57 7.94
CA ASP A 193 25.48 16.19 7.74
C ASP A 193 26.43 16.76 8.82
N ARG A 194 26.14 17.93 9.40
CA ARG A 194 26.86 18.45 10.57
C ARG A 194 26.56 17.64 11.83
N LEU A 195 25.28 17.39 12.13
CA LEU A 195 24.82 16.65 13.31
C LEU A 195 25.31 15.20 13.30
N LEU A 196 25.33 14.54 12.13
CA LEU A 196 25.88 13.20 11.99
C LEU A 196 27.39 13.14 12.29
N ARG A 197 28.16 14.18 11.97
CA ARG A 197 29.58 14.27 12.34
C ARG A 197 29.76 14.48 13.84
N VAL A 198 28.93 15.31 14.45
CA VAL A 198 28.90 15.47 15.92
C VAL A 198 28.52 14.14 16.58
N LEU A 199 27.57 13.38 16.01
CA LEU A 199 27.17 12.07 16.52
C LEU A 199 28.29 11.02 16.43
N VAL A 200 29.17 11.06 15.41
CA VAL A 200 30.38 10.21 15.36
C VAL A 200 31.31 10.54 16.53
N VAL A 201 31.66 11.82 16.74
CA VAL A 201 32.57 12.23 17.82
C VAL A 201 31.94 11.94 19.19
N ALA A 202 30.65 12.21 19.35
CA ALA A 202 29.90 11.85 20.55
C ALA A 202 29.91 10.34 20.78
N ALA A 203 29.70 9.51 19.75
CA ALA A 203 29.73 8.04 19.87
C ALA A 203 31.15 7.46 20.06
N ALA A 204 32.21 8.19 19.71
CA ALA A 204 33.60 7.83 20.07
C ALA A 204 33.84 8.07 21.58
N LEU A 205 33.62 9.30 22.07
CA LEU A 205 33.69 9.64 23.50
C LEU A 205 32.72 8.78 24.33
N ASP A 206 31.53 8.53 23.78
CA ASP A 206 30.73 7.30 23.79
C ASP A 206 31.45 6.10 24.41
N LEU A 207 32.16 5.39 23.53
CA LEU A 207 32.85 4.14 23.77
C LEU A 207 33.98 4.30 24.81
N GLU A 208 34.80 5.36 24.71
CA GLU A 208 35.94 5.62 25.60
C GLU A 208 35.55 5.70 27.07
N ALA A 209 34.64 6.62 27.43
CA ALA A 209 34.21 6.81 28.80
C ALA A 209 33.32 5.66 29.34
N PHE A 210 32.91 4.71 28.50
CA PHE A 210 32.29 3.45 28.95
C PHE A 210 33.30 2.29 29.11
N ARG A 211 34.53 2.45 28.59
CA ARG A 211 35.51 1.38 28.35
C ARG A 211 34.92 0.24 27.52
N ALA A 212 34.36 0.61 26.38
CA ALA A 212 33.71 -0.31 25.46
C ALA A 212 34.68 -1.26 24.74
N ASN A 213 34.14 -2.36 24.23
CA ASN A 213 34.78 -3.38 23.42
C ASN A 213 34.69 -3.01 21.93
N LEU A 214 35.81 -2.65 21.32
CA LEU A 214 35.86 -2.14 19.94
C LEU A 214 35.82 -3.23 18.85
N SER A 215 35.56 -4.50 19.18
CA SER A 215 35.49 -5.60 18.20
C SER A 215 34.41 -5.39 17.11
N THR A 216 33.34 -4.64 17.39
CA THR A 216 32.34 -4.28 16.35
C THR A 216 32.79 -3.16 15.41
N LEU A 217 33.97 -2.57 15.64
CA LEU A 217 34.67 -1.65 14.73
C LEU A 217 35.81 -2.34 13.96
N ASP A 218 35.89 -3.66 13.97
CA ASP A 218 36.88 -4.40 13.17
C ASP A 218 36.53 -4.31 11.65
N PRO A 219 37.51 -4.10 10.74
CA PRO A 219 37.27 -4.04 9.30
C PRO A 219 36.59 -5.28 8.69
N ALA A 220 36.67 -6.46 9.32
CA ALA A 220 35.93 -7.65 8.91
C ALA A 220 34.40 -7.50 9.06
N VAL A 221 33.92 -6.60 9.93
CA VAL A 221 32.48 -6.34 10.13
C VAL A 221 31.84 -5.73 8.88
N PRO A 222 32.30 -4.59 8.31
CA PRO A 222 31.79 -4.09 7.04
C PRO A 222 32.18 -4.96 5.83
N ALA A 223 33.27 -5.73 5.90
CA ALA A 223 33.60 -6.69 4.83
C ALA A 223 32.58 -7.84 4.73
N SER A 224 32.11 -8.35 5.88
CA SER A 224 31.07 -9.41 5.95
C SER A 224 29.65 -8.88 5.83
N ARG A 225 29.42 -7.57 6.08
CA ARG A 225 28.13 -6.87 5.91
C ARG A 225 28.33 -5.58 5.11
N PRO A 226 28.41 -5.65 3.77
CA PRO A 226 28.86 -4.55 2.90
C PRO A 226 27.83 -3.44 2.66
N TYR A 227 27.24 -2.91 3.75
CA TYR A 227 26.41 -1.71 3.74
C TYR A 227 27.31 -0.47 3.71
N PRO A 228 27.23 0.41 2.67
CA PRO A 228 28.12 1.57 2.56
C PRO A 228 28.10 2.53 3.76
N GLY A 229 26.96 2.65 4.44
CA GLY A 229 26.81 3.41 5.67
C GLY A 229 27.55 2.78 6.84
N LEU A 230 27.47 1.46 7.01
CA LEU A 230 28.21 0.73 8.05
C LEU A 230 29.72 0.83 7.83
N ALA A 231 30.17 0.66 6.58
CA ALA A 231 31.59 0.82 6.23
C ALA A 231 32.08 2.25 6.55
N TRP A 232 31.31 3.28 6.19
CA TRP A 232 31.63 4.65 6.54
C TRP A 232 31.62 4.91 8.05
N ALA A 233 30.66 4.36 8.79
CA ALA A 233 30.51 4.58 10.23
C ALA A 233 31.60 3.87 11.04
N VAL A 234 31.99 2.65 10.65
CA VAL A 234 33.15 1.95 11.22
C VAL A 234 34.41 2.77 10.98
N GLU A 235 34.70 3.17 9.74
CA GLU A 235 35.89 3.97 9.42
C GLU A 235 35.92 5.32 10.16
N ALA A 236 34.78 6.00 10.25
CA ALA A 236 34.67 7.29 10.95
C ALA A 236 34.86 7.14 12.47
N LEU A 237 34.35 6.08 13.10
CA LEU A 237 34.58 5.79 14.52
C LEU A 237 36.01 5.31 14.79
N ARG A 238 36.60 4.48 13.91
CA ARG A 238 38.01 4.10 13.98
C ARG A 238 38.93 5.32 13.90
N THR A 239 38.64 6.25 12.98
CA THR A 239 39.37 7.52 12.83
C THR A 239 39.25 8.40 14.09
N ALA A 240 38.04 8.49 14.68
CA ALA A 240 37.80 9.26 15.90
C ALA A 240 38.40 8.64 17.17
N LEU A 241 38.76 7.35 17.13
CA LEU A 241 39.36 6.59 18.22
C LEU A 241 40.83 6.20 17.95
N ALA A 242 41.48 6.77 16.94
CA ALA A 242 42.76 6.27 16.43
C ALA A 242 43.85 6.13 17.51
N ASP A 243 43.97 7.13 18.38
CA ASP A 243 44.95 7.20 19.47
C ASP A 243 44.38 6.71 20.82
N SER A 244 43.27 5.97 20.82
CA SER A 244 42.55 5.55 22.03
C SER A 244 43.14 4.29 22.67
N GLU A 245 43.29 4.32 24.00
CA GLU A 245 43.65 3.16 24.84
C GLU A 245 42.71 1.95 24.66
N LEU A 246 41.50 2.14 24.13
CA LEU A 246 40.55 1.04 23.90
C LEU A 246 40.97 0.02 22.85
N TRP A 247 42.02 0.28 22.05
CA TRP A 247 42.60 -0.74 21.18
C TRP A 247 43.45 -1.78 21.93
N ASN A 248 43.85 -1.51 23.17
CA ASN A 248 44.53 -2.49 24.02
C ASN A 248 43.53 -3.56 24.49
N ALA A 249 43.83 -4.84 24.26
CA ALA A 249 42.87 -5.93 24.48
C ALA A 249 42.35 -6.07 25.93
N ALA A 250 43.08 -5.54 26.92
CA ALA A 250 42.67 -5.50 28.33
C ALA A 250 41.92 -4.21 28.74
N ALA A 251 41.74 -3.25 27.82
CA ALA A 251 41.07 -1.99 28.11
C ALA A 251 39.53 -2.13 28.19
N ALA A 252 38.94 -3.01 27.37
CA ALA A 252 37.50 -3.25 27.33
C ALA A 252 36.97 -3.83 28.65
N ARG A 253 35.85 -3.29 29.15
CA ARG A 253 35.21 -3.71 30.40
C ARG A 253 34.44 -5.03 30.27
N ASN A 254 33.91 -5.33 29.09
CA ASN A 254 32.99 -6.44 28.84
C ASN A 254 33.42 -7.26 27.61
N LEU A 255 33.08 -8.55 27.58
CA LEU A 255 33.20 -9.38 26.37
C LEU A 255 32.25 -8.90 25.25
N GLN A 256 31.07 -8.38 25.63
CA GLN A 256 30.13 -7.73 24.72
C GLN A 256 29.43 -6.59 25.47
N ASP A 257 29.29 -5.43 24.83
CA ASP A 257 28.60 -4.28 25.41
C ASP A 257 27.08 -4.28 25.14
N PRO A 258 26.32 -3.48 25.90
CA PRO A 258 24.93 -3.17 25.57
C PRO A 258 24.76 -2.64 24.14
N LEU A 259 23.62 -2.98 23.52
CA LEU A 259 23.30 -2.66 22.12
C LEU A 259 23.52 -1.18 21.75
N SER A 260 23.28 -0.24 22.67
CA SER A 260 23.46 1.19 22.43
C SER A 260 24.91 1.60 22.13
N PHE A 261 25.89 0.84 22.64
CA PHE A 261 27.33 0.97 22.33
C PHE A 261 27.73 0.00 21.21
N ARG A 262 27.40 -1.29 21.37
CA ARG A 262 27.79 -2.35 20.43
C ARG A 262 27.31 -2.09 18.99
N ASN A 263 26.12 -1.50 18.84
CA ASN A 263 25.51 -1.15 17.57
C ASN A 263 25.75 0.34 17.18
N ALA A 264 26.68 1.06 17.81
CA ALA A 264 26.93 2.47 17.50
C ALA A 264 27.28 2.68 16.02
N ALA A 265 28.16 1.86 15.44
CA ALA A 265 28.49 1.96 14.01
C ALA A 265 27.30 1.62 13.09
N PRO A 266 26.53 0.53 13.29
CA PRO A 266 25.26 0.31 12.59
C PRO A 266 24.27 1.49 12.64
N ILE A 267 24.00 2.06 13.81
CA ILE A 267 23.02 3.16 13.97
C ILE A 267 23.48 4.43 13.23
N VAL A 268 24.77 4.79 13.38
CA VAL A 268 25.40 5.90 12.66
C VAL A 268 25.44 5.64 11.15
N GLY A 269 25.62 4.37 10.73
CA GLY A 269 25.62 3.95 9.34
C GLY A 269 24.24 4.06 8.67
N SER A 270 23.18 3.62 9.34
CA SER A 270 21.79 3.80 8.87
C SER A 270 21.44 5.28 8.70
N ALA A 271 21.83 6.13 9.65
CA ALA A 271 21.65 7.57 9.55
C ALA A 271 22.45 8.17 8.37
N ARG A 272 23.66 7.65 8.06
CA ARG A 272 24.44 8.06 6.89
C ARG A 272 23.78 7.67 5.58
N GLU A 273 23.25 6.45 5.46
CA GLU A 273 22.58 5.98 4.25
C GLU A 273 21.30 6.75 3.97
N LEU A 274 20.51 7.06 5.00
CA LEU A 274 19.28 7.84 4.84
C LEU A 274 19.55 9.29 4.42
N LEU A 275 20.59 9.91 5.00
CA LEU A 275 21.08 11.22 4.57
C LEU A 275 21.57 11.18 3.11
N ALA A 276 22.33 10.15 2.72
CA ALA A 276 22.79 9.99 1.35
C ALA A 276 21.62 9.78 0.36
N PHE A 277 20.58 9.05 0.75
CA PHE A 277 19.34 8.91 -0.04
C PHE A 277 18.61 10.24 -0.20
N ALA A 278 18.41 11.00 0.87
CA ALA A 278 17.74 12.30 0.82
C ALA A 278 18.51 13.34 -0.03
N LEU A 279 19.83 13.37 0.10
CA LEU A 279 20.72 14.15 -0.79
C LEU A 279 20.60 13.70 -2.26
N GLY A 280 20.44 12.40 -2.51
CA GLY A 280 20.18 11.83 -3.83
C GLY A 280 18.82 12.25 -4.42
N GLN A 281 17.77 12.38 -3.60
CA GLN A 281 16.45 12.85 -4.06
C GLN A 281 16.45 14.33 -4.48
N LEU A 282 17.36 15.14 -3.93
CA LEU A 282 17.59 16.51 -4.42
C LEU A 282 18.42 16.57 -5.71
N ALA A 283 19.01 15.47 -6.17
CA ALA A 283 19.96 15.46 -7.29
C ALA A 283 19.38 14.98 -8.63
N ILE A 284 20.05 15.34 -9.75
CA ILE A 284 19.88 14.64 -11.04
C ILE A 284 21.19 13.92 -11.39
N GLY A 285 21.13 12.59 -11.45
CA GLY A 285 22.21 11.75 -11.95
C GLY A 285 23.22 11.28 -10.90
N ARG A 286 24.07 10.32 -11.29
CA ARG A 286 25.22 9.89 -10.49
C ARG A 286 26.29 10.98 -10.53
N ALA A 287 26.32 11.84 -9.52
CA ALA A 287 27.53 12.60 -9.21
C ALA A 287 28.66 11.60 -8.92
N ALA A 288 29.78 11.70 -9.64
CA ALA A 288 30.93 10.81 -9.46
C ALA A 288 31.64 11.01 -8.12
N ASP A 289 31.38 12.12 -7.42
CA ASP A 289 31.78 12.38 -6.05
C ASP A 289 30.54 12.62 -5.17
N ALA A 290 30.30 11.72 -4.22
CA ALA A 290 29.19 11.78 -3.26
C ALA A 290 29.28 12.99 -2.30
N ARG A 291 30.34 13.81 -2.37
CA ARG A 291 30.52 15.04 -1.57
C ARG A 291 29.88 16.28 -2.22
N ARG A 292 29.39 16.21 -3.47
CA ARG A 292 28.87 17.37 -4.23
C ARG A 292 27.61 17.05 -5.08
N PRO A 293 26.43 16.86 -4.48
CA PRO A 293 25.19 16.62 -5.24
C PRO A 293 24.72 17.86 -6.02
N GLU A 294 24.28 17.65 -7.27
CA GLU A 294 23.77 18.67 -8.20
C GLU A 294 22.25 18.88 -8.07
N LEU A 295 21.83 20.01 -7.51
CA LEU A 295 20.47 20.31 -7.11
C LEU A 295 19.47 20.45 -8.28
N ARG A 296 18.36 19.73 -8.11
CA ARG A 296 17.10 19.94 -8.82
C ARG A 296 16.07 20.57 -7.89
N VAL A 297 15.93 21.89 -8.00
CA VAL A 297 14.63 22.52 -7.71
C VAL A 297 13.62 22.02 -8.76
N PRO A 298 12.46 21.45 -8.39
CA PRO A 298 11.40 21.14 -9.34
C PRO A 298 10.60 22.39 -9.75
N ALA A 299 10.16 22.46 -11.01
CA ALA A 299 9.12 23.39 -11.44
C ALA A 299 7.74 22.69 -11.37
N GLY A 300 6.69 23.42 -11.00
CA GLY A 300 5.33 22.90 -11.02
C GLY A 300 4.85 22.68 -12.46
N ARG A 301 4.51 21.44 -12.82
CA ARG A 301 4.30 21.06 -14.22
C ARG A 301 2.93 21.49 -14.75
N GLY A 302 2.87 22.66 -15.39
CA GLY A 302 1.73 23.12 -16.20
C GLY A 302 1.56 22.38 -17.54
N GLY A 303 1.85 21.07 -17.61
CA GLY A 303 1.82 20.28 -18.84
C GLY A 303 1.51 18.80 -18.59
N ALA A 304 0.80 18.18 -19.54
CA ALA A 304 0.10 16.90 -19.38
C ALA A 304 1.00 15.63 -19.36
N ARG A 305 2.12 15.67 -18.64
CA ARG A 305 2.97 14.48 -18.34
C ARG A 305 3.39 14.48 -16.87
N ARG A 306 2.53 13.91 -16.03
CA ARG A 306 2.84 13.60 -14.62
C ARG A 306 3.88 12.46 -14.57
N ARG A 307 4.99 12.69 -13.88
CA ARG A 307 5.79 11.67 -13.20
C ARG A 307 6.01 12.20 -11.77
N PRO A 308 5.76 11.40 -10.72
CA PRO A 308 5.88 11.89 -9.34
C PRO A 308 7.36 12.06 -8.96
N HIS A 309 7.78 13.30 -8.76
CA HIS A 309 8.93 13.62 -7.89
C HIS A 309 8.38 14.48 -6.75
N ARG A 310 8.18 13.87 -5.58
CA ARG A 310 7.74 14.56 -4.35
C ARG A 310 8.99 14.97 -3.55
N PRO A 311 9.44 16.24 -3.52
CA PRO A 311 10.56 16.65 -2.67
C PRO A 311 10.24 16.48 -1.17
N ARG A 312 8.95 16.41 -0.80
CA ARG A 312 8.48 16.01 0.52
C ARG A 312 9.19 14.76 1.05
N SER A 313 9.44 13.75 0.20
CA SER A 313 10.12 12.53 0.63
C SER A 313 11.53 12.79 1.16
N ALA A 314 12.28 13.76 0.65
CA ALA A 314 13.63 14.06 1.14
C ALA A 314 13.60 14.63 2.57
N ALA A 315 12.66 15.53 2.85
CA ALA A 315 12.45 16.11 4.18
C ALA A 315 11.81 15.10 5.15
N GLU A 316 10.83 14.32 4.70
CA GLU A 316 10.17 13.26 5.48
C GLU A 316 11.17 12.15 5.85
N HIS A 317 12.10 11.77 4.97
CA HIS A 317 13.17 10.82 5.32
C HIS A 317 14.26 11.47 6.19
N ALA A 318 14.59 12.76 6.01
CA ALA A 318 15.52 13.45 6.92
C ALA A 318 14.96 13.57 8.35
N ALA A 319 13.68 13.91 8.51
CA ALA A 319 12.96 13.91 9.78
C ALA A 319 12.71 12.48 10.33
N ARG A 320 12.83 11.46 9.48
CA ARG A 320 12.85 10.03 9.86
C ARG A 320 14.27 9.44 9.88
N ALA A 321 15.32 10.26 10.01
CA ALA A 321 16.57 9.79 10.59
C ALA A 321 16.21 9.09 11.91
N PRO A 322 16.43 7.77 12.02
CA PRO A 322 15.64 6.95 12.92
C PRO A 322 15.83 7.44 14.36
N PRO A 323 14.76 7.48 15.19
CA PRO A 323 14.86 7.98 16.56
C PRO A 323 15.92 7.20 17.36
N GLU A 324 16.24 5.97 16.95
CA GLU A 324 17.43 5.19 17.31
C GLU A 324 18.75 5.98 17.43
N ALA A 325 18.99 7.03 16.63
CA ALA A 325 20.22 7.83 16.70
C ALA A 325 20.27 8.71 17.98
N PRO A 326 19.34 9.67 18.21
CA PRO A 326 19.28 10.40 19.48
C PRO A 326 18.89 9.52 20.67
N THR A 327 17.97 8.56 20.51
CA THR A 327 17.59 7.59 21.57
C THR A 327 18.76 6.68 21.93
N GLY A 328 19.57 6.27 20.96
CA GLY A 328 20.81 5.51 21.20
C GLY A 328 21.85 6.33 21.98
N ALA A 329 22.01 7.62 21.67
CA ALA A 329 22.84 8.53 22.45
C ALA A 329 22.31 8.71 23.90
N ALA A 330 20.99 8.90 24.07
CA ALA A 330 20.35 8.98 25.38
C ALA A 330 20.54 7.70 26.21
N HIS A 331 20.41 6.52 25.59
CA HIS A 331 20.69 5.23 26.25
C HIS A 331 22.17 5.03 26.59
N ARG A 332 23.11 5.55 25.79
CA ARG A 332 24.54 5.56 26.17
C ARG A 332 24.80 6.50 27.34
N ALA A 333 24.14 7.66 27.40
CA ALA A 333 24.24 8.59 28.52
C ALA A 333 23.72 8.00 29.84
N ASP A 334 22.51 7.41 29.86
CA ASP A 334 21.97 6.69 31.03
C ASP A 334 22.89 5.55 31.49
N ARG A 335 23.35 4.70 30.55
CA ARG A 335 24.24 3.58 30.89
C ARG A 335 25.60 4.04 31.40
N ARG A 336 26.15 5.16 30.93
CA ARG A 336 27.34 5.79 31.54
C ARG A 336 27.06 6.29 32.95
N ALA A 337 25.94 6.97 33.19
CA ALA A 337 25.58 7.47 34.52
C ALA A 337 25.48 6.33 35.55
N ARG A 338 24.89 5.20 35.16
CA ARG A 338 24.86 3.95 35.97
C ARG A 338 26.26 3.35 36.15
N ALA A 339 27.07 3.29 35.10
CA ALA A 339 28.42 2.74 35.15
C ALA A 339 29.40 3.56 36.02
N ALA A 340 29.10 4.85 36.22
CA ALA A 340 29.85 5.80 37.05
C ALA A 340 29.43 5.80 38.54
N GLY A 341 28.60 4.85 38.98
CA GLY A 341 28.37 4.59 40.41
C GLY A 341 27.52 5.61 41.16
N ARG A 342 26.81 6.52 40.48
CA ARG A 342 25.81 7.38 41.15
C ARG A 342 24.55 6.56 41.46
N PRO A 343 24.01 6.61 42.70
CA PRO A 343 22.75 5.94 43.01
C PRO A 343 21.62 6.59 42.21
N ALA A 344 20.75 5.75 41.64
CA ALA A 344 19.54 6.23 40.97
C ALA A 344 18.57 6.76 42.03
N ALA A 345 18.45 8.09 42.13
CA ALA A 345 17.42 8.71 42.95
C ALA A 345 16.04 8.23 42.49
N GLN A 346 15.27 7.66 43.42
CA GLN A 346 13.93 7.18 43.14
C GLN A 346 13.05 8.36 42.69
N ARG A 347 12.38 8.23 41.54
CA ARG A 347 11.26 9.11 41.19
C ARG A 347 9.98 8.50 41.77
N PRO A 348 9.26 9.20 42.66
CA PRO A 348 7.95 8.75 43.13
C PRO A 348 6.92 8.69 41.99
N LEU A 349 5.87 7.89 42.20
CA LEU A 349 4.64 7.94 41.42
C LEU A 349 3.65 8.87 42.13
N GLY A 350 3.17 9.89 41.43
CA GLY A 350 2.07 10.77 41.87
C GLY A 350 2.47 11.91 42.84
N GLY A 351 1.70 13.01 42.78
CA GLY A 351 1.80 14.15 43.68
C GLY A 351 2.05 15.48 42.97
N ASP A 352 0.99 16.27 42.77
CA ASP A 352 1.09 17.68 42.37
C ASP A 352 1.62 18.54 43.53
N VAL A 353 2.45 19.55 43.23
CA VAL A 353 2.70 20.69 44.13
C VAL A 353 2.93 21.96 43.33
N ASP A 354 2.15 23.00 43.62
CA ASP A 354 2.29 24.34 43.04
C ASP A 354 3.27 25.24 43.82
N GLY A 355 3.96 26.10 43.07
CA GLY A 355 4.31 27.50 43.41
C GLY A 355 4.92 27.91 44.77
N ALA A 356 6.14 28.45 44.70
CA ALA A 356 6.60 29.64 45.46
C ALA A 356 7.89 30.18 44.81
N GLY A 357 8.15 31.48 44.60
CA GLY A 357 7.36 32.73 44.72
C GLY A 357 8.13 33.82 43.93
N ASP A 358 7.88 35.13 43.99
CA ASP A 358 6.90 35.98 44.68
C ASP A 358 6.93 37.38 44.02
N ARG A 359 5.79 38.10 43.97
CA ARG A 359 5.62 39.52 44.38
C ARG A 359 4.38 40.19 43.79
N HIS A 360 3.54 40.73 44.69
CA HIS A 360 2.73 41.96 44.56
C HIS A 360 1.65 42.00 43.44
N ARG A 361 0.38 42.37 43.67
CA ARG A 361 -0.27 43.23 44.69
C ARG A 361 -1.78 42.90 44.79
N GLY A 362 -2.41 43.24 45.91
CA GLY A 362 -3.84 43.63 45.93
C GLY A 362 -4.86 42.55 46.33
N ALA A 363 -5.29 42.61 47.59
CA ALA A 363 -6.56 42.09 48.11
C ALA A 363 -7.35 43.31 48.69
N PRO A 364 -8.54 43.23 49.36
CA PRO A 364 -9.30 42.07 49.84
C PRO A 364 -10.84 42.21 49.54
N PRO A 365 -11.81 41.80 50.39
CA PRO A 365 -12.30 40.41 50.50
C PRO A 365 -13.84 40.23 50.57
N GLY A 366 -14.28 38.95 50.57
CA GLY A 366 -15.50 38.48 51.26
C GLY A 366 -16.50 37.69 50.41
N ARG A 367 -17.38 36.85 50.96
CA ARG A 367 -17.48 36.25 52.32
C ARG A 367 -18.64 35.23 52.28
N SER A 368 -18.47 33.98 52.78
CA SER A 368 -19.54 32.95 52.98
C SER A 368 -20.37 32.53 51.73
N GLY A 369 -21.02 31.36 51.65
CA GLY A 369 -20.99 30.18 52.52
C GLY A 369 -22.37 29.49 52.64
N VAL A 370 -22.40 28.15 52.79
CA VAL A 370 -23.56 27.31 53.18
C VAL A 370 -24.72 27.21 52.16
N GLY A 371 -25.45 26.08 52.13
CA GLY A 371 -26.86 26.07 51.69
C GLY A 371 -27.30 24.89 50.80
N ARG A 372 -27.75 23.80 51.42
CA ARG A 372 -28.29 22.58 50.77
C ARG A 372 -29.71 22.73 50.17
N ASP A 373 -30.03 21.75 49.31
CA ASP A 373 -31.33 21.05 49.17
C ASP A 373 -32.58 21.74 48.55
N ARG A 374 -33.12 21.05 47.52
CA ARG A 374 -34.55 20.73 47.22
C ARG A 374 -35.57 21.86 47.01
N GLN A 375 -36.24 22.01 45.85
CA GLN A 375 -37.18 21.12 45.09
C GLN A 375 -38.65 21.45 45.40
N LEU A 376 -39.54 21.35 44.39
CA LEU A 376 -41.00 21.59 44.40
C LEU A 376 -41.43 23.08 44.37
N ASP A 377 -42.55 23.50 43.74
CA ASP A 377 -43.21 22.99 42.51
C ASP A 377 -44.20 24.07 41.96
N ALA A 378 -44.65 23.90 40.70
CA ALA A 378 -45.77 24.58 40.01
C ALA A 378 -45.77 26.13 39.88
N GLY A 379 -46.29 26.73 38.80
CA GLY A 379 -46.80 26.20 37.52
C GLY A 379 -47.66 27.23 36.76
N GLY A 380 -48.00 26.99 35.47
CA GLY A 380 -49.06 27.76 34.79
C GLY A 380 -49.00 27.92 33.25
N GLY A 381 -49.65 27.01 32.50
CA GLY A 381 -50.11 27.23 31.11
C GLY A 381 -49.11 26.94 29.96
N THR A 382 -49.52 26.54 28.74
CA THR A 382 -50.87 26.17 28.23
C THR A 382 -50.83 25.15 27.06
N ARG A 383 -51.66 24.10 27.17
CA ARG A 383 -52.34 23.25 26.13
C ARG A 383 -51.74 23.06 24.71
N GLY A 384 -51.53 21.78 24.33
CA GLY A 384 -51.47 21.28 22.92
C GLY A 384 -52.86 20.80 22.41
N PRO A 385 -53.01 19.77 21.52
CA PRO A 385 -52.03 18.77 21.05
C PRO A 385 -52.01 18.49 19.51
N ASN A 386 -51.36 17.39 19.07
CA ASN A 386 -51.18 16.95 17.66
C ASN A 386 -52.35 16.12 17.08
N HIS A 387 -52.58 16.16 15.74
CA HIS A 387 -52.19 15.07 14.79
C HIS A 387 -52.81 15.16 13.36
N ALA A 388 -51.96 14.91 12.36
CA ALA A 388 -52.15 14.21 11.07
C ALA A 388 -53.44 14.31 10.21
N ARG A 389 -53.26 14.50 8.88
CA ARG A 389 -53.89 13.69 7.80
C ARG A 389 -53.25 13.92 6.42
N ALA A 390 -53.66 13.15 5.41
CA ALA A 390 -53.10 13.13 4.06
C ALA A 390 -54.15 12.84 2.96
N ALA A 391 -53.72 12.96 1.70
CA ALA A 391 -54.17 12.24 0.50
C ALA A 391 -55.34 12.78 -0.40
N ARG A 392 -54.96 13.03 -1.68
CA ARG A 392 -55.64 12.73 -2.96
C ARG A 392 -56.81 13.61 -3.50
N GLY A 393 -56.71 13.90 -4.81
CA GLY A 393 -57.76 14.41 -5.70
C GLY A 393 -57.22 14.65 -7.13
N ALA A 394 -57.97 14.28 -8.18
CA ALA A 394 -57.65 14.43 -9.62
C ALA A 394 -58.89 15.09 -10.33
N PRO A 395 -59.03 15.27 -11.68
CA PRO A 395 -58.24 14.75 -12.82
C PRO A 395 -58.07 15.72 -14.04
N ALA A 396 -57.72 15.15 -15.21
CA ALA A 396 -57.92 15.67 -16.59
C ALA A 396 -57.03 16.83 -17.10
N ALA A 397 -56.80 17.02 -18.42
CA ALA A 397 -56.75 16.11 -19.59
C ALA A 397 -56.24 16.87 -20.85
N ARG A 398 -55.72 16.15 -21.86
CA ARG A 398 -55.43 16.59 -23.27
C ARG A 398 -54.34 17.66 -23.45
N ASP A 399 -53.55 17.71 -24.53
CA ASP A 399 -53.20 16.77 -25.62
C ASP A 399 -51.71 17.12 -26.03
N ASP A 400 -51.04 16.87 -27.17
CA ASP A 400 -51.43 16.55 -28.55
C ASP A 400 -50.27 15.86 -29.36
N VAL A 401 -50.48 15.72 -30.67
CA VAL A 401 -49.81 14.95 -31.73
C VAL A 401 -48.31 15.12 -32.01
N ALA A 402 -47.72 13.95 -32.26
CA ALA A 402 -46.47 13.55 -32.92
C ALA A 402 -45.89 14.35 -34.13
N GLY A 403 -44.56 14.21 -34.31
CA GLY A 403 -44.07 13.33 -35.39
C GLY A 403 -43.05 13.86 -36.43
N ARG A 404 -42.56 12.92 -37.26
CA ARG A 404 -41.65 13.04 -38.43
C ARG A 404 -40.18 13.37 -38.08
N GLN A 405 -39.22 12.47 -38.29
CA GLN A 405 -38.66 11.89 -39.54
C GLN A 405 -37.68 12.80 -40.32
N ALA A 406 -36.39 12.49 -40.13
CA ALA A 406 -35.32 12.33 -41.13
C ALA A 406 -35.28 13.20 -42.41
N ARG A 407 -34.07 13.74 -42.69
CA ARG A 407 -33.54 13.82 -44.07
C ARG A 407 -32.01 13.67 -44.10
N ARG A 408 -31.53 12.84 -45.03
CA ARG A 408 -30.12 12.79 -45.48
C ARG A 408 -29.93 13.78 -46.62
N THR A 409 -28.74 14.36 -46.75
CA THR A 409 -28.20 14.88 -48.03
C THR A 409 -26.70 14.63 -48.11
N ARG A 410 -26.19 14.45 -49.34
CA ARG A 410 -24.76 14.28 -49.68
C ARG A 410 -24.42 15.17 -50.88
N ALA A 411 -23.35 15.96 -50.78
CA ALA A 411 -22.50 16.45 -51.87
C ALA A 411 -21.11 16.74 -51.24
N ARG A 412 -19.92 16.38 -51.73
CA ARG A 412 -19.30 16.13 -53.07
C ARG A 412 -18.98 17.36 -53.92
N GLY A 413 -17.68 17.55 -54.17
CA GLY A 413 -17.07 18.57 -55.04
C GLY A 413 -16.50 19.76 -54.25
N LEU A 414 -15.34 20.34 -54.56
CA LEU A 414 -14.29 20.02 -55.55
C LEU A 414 -12.91 20.50 -55.02
N VAL A 415 -11.81 20.17 -55.71
CA VAL A 415 -10.40 20.45 -55.33
C VAL A 415 -9.62 20.92 -56.57
N PRO A 416 -8.74 21.95 -56.47
CA PRO A 416 -7.34 21.73 -56.86
C PRO A 416 -6.26 22.56 -56.14
N GLY A 417 -5.10 21.92 -55.88
CA GLY A 417 -3.77 22.55 -55.85
C GLY A 417 -3.22 23.10 -54.52
N ASP A 418 -1.90 23.17 -54.30
CA ASP A 418 -0.78 22.46 -54.97
C ASP A 418 0.51 22.54 -54.09
N ARG A 419 1.44 21.58 -54.26
CA ARG A 419 2.87 21.58 -53.76
C ARG A 419 3.11 21.62 -52.23
N ALA A 420 4.24 21.14 -51.69
CA ALA A 420 5.25 20.22 -52.23
C ALA A 420 5.93 19.36 -51.13
N ALA A 421 6.38 18.19 -51.54
CA ALA A 421 6.99 17.14 -50.71
C ALA A 421 8.40 17.45 -50.17
N TRP A 422 8.78 16.75 -49.09
CA TRP A 422 10.14 16.20 -48.93
C TRP A 422 10.07 14.75 -48.41
N ARG A 423 10.79 13.83 -49.06
CA ARG A 423 11.00 12.43 -48.62
C ARG A 423 12.49 12.20 -48.39
N ARG A 424 12.85 11.32 -47.44
CA ARG A 424 14.17 10.65 -47.42
C ARG A 424 13.99 9.13 -47.40
N ARG A 425 14.79 8.43 -48.19
CA ARG A 425 14.89 6.96 -48.24
C ARG A 425 16.17 6.51 -47.50
N PRO A 426 16.20 5.33 -46.87
CA PRO A 426 17.44 4.59 -46.63
C PRO A 426 18.00 3.99 -47.93
N ARG A 427 19.32 3.72 -47.99
CA ARG A 427 19.95 2.88 -49.02
C ARG A 427 20.29 1.49 -48.44
N PRO A 428 20.22 0.40 -49.22
CA PRO A 428 20.49 -0.96 -48.74
C PRO A 428 21.86 -1.54 -49.20
N VAL A 429 22.13 -2.78 -48.75
CA VAL A 429 23.12 -3.76 -49.25
C VAL A 429 24.60 -3.52 -48.91
N ARG A 430 25.16 -4.46 -48.13
CA ARG A 430 26.31 -5.28 -48.56
C ARG A 430 26.21 -6.69 -48.00
N ALA A 431 26.36 -7.70 -48.86
CA ALA A 431 26.36 -9.11 -48.50
C ALA A 431 27.75 -9.71 -48.77
N ARG A 432 28.12 -10.74 -47.99
CA ARG A 432 29.16 -11.71 -48.37
C ARG A 432 28.66 -13.12 -48.12
N ARG A 433 28.93 -13.99 -49.09
CA ARG A 433 28.58 -15.43 -49.10
C ARG A 433 29.84 -16.28 -48.86
N ALA A 434 29.62 -17.58 -48.73
CA ALA A 434 30.57 -18.71 -48.77
C ALA A 434 31.09 -19.16 -47.40
N ARG A 435 31.39 -20.46 -47.17
CA ARG A 435 31.54 -21.60 -48.11
C ARG A 435 30.64 -22.81 -47.79
N ARG A 436 30.66 -23.82 -48.68
CA ARG A 436 29.96 -25.12 -48.55
C ARG A 436 30.84 -26.17 -47.84
N CYS A 437 30.22 -27.09 -47.11
CA CYS A 437 30.36 -28.56 -47.17
C CYS A 437 29.09 -29.17 -46.53
N ALA A 438 28.32 -30.14 -47.02
CA ALA A 438 28.44 -31.24 -48.00
C ALA A 438 28.84 -32.61 -47.39
N ARG A 439 28.08 -33.67 -47.78
CA ARG A 439 28.13 -35.10 -47.34
C ARG A 439 27.40 -35.37 -45.98
N VAL A 440 26.74 -36.52 -45.75
CA VAL A 440 26.37 -37.67 -46.63
C VAL A 440 25.12 -38.44 -46.13
N ARG A 441 24.51 -39.23 -47.04
CA ARG A 441 23.54 -40.35 -46.91
C ARG A 441 23.22 -40.87 -45.48
N SER A 442 21.98 -41.27 -45.19
CA SER A 442 21.46 -42.61 -45.57
C SER A 442 19.98 -42.65 -46.00
N LEU A 443 19.62 -43.66 -46.81
CA LEU A 443 18.25 -43.96 -47.24
C LEU A 443 17.67 -45.16 -46.48
N ARG A 444 16.34 -45.24 -46.40
CA ARG A 444 15.58 -46.46 -46.80
C ARG A 444 14.16 -46.12 -47.27
N ARG A 445 13.67 -46.89 -48.25
CA ARG A 445 12.28 -46.98 -48.76
C ARG A 445 11.70 -48.33 -48.24
N ARG A 446 10.42 -48.73 -48.29
CA ARG A 446 9.21 -48.50 -49.15
C ARG A 446 7.97 -48.55 -48.19
N GLY A 447 6.73 -48.15 -48.47
CA GLY A 447 5.86 -48.28 -49.67
C GLY A 447 5.09 -49.63 -49.63
N PRO A 448 3.81 -49.76 -50.05
CA PRO A 448 3.00 -48.87 -50.91
C PRO A 448 1.59 -48.48 -50.34
N ALA A 449 0.70 -47.98 -51.19
CA ALA A 449 -0.73 -47.71 -50.95
C ALA A 449 -1.61 -48.15 -52.15
N PRO A 450 -2.93 -48.19 -52.00
CA PRO A 450 -3.89 -47.52 -52.92
C PRO A 450 -4.88 -46.62 -52.14
N ALA A 451 -5.37 -45.45 -52.58
CA ALA A 451 -5.92 -44.98 -53.87
C ALA A 451 -7.35 -45.50 -54.13
N GLY A 452 -8.42 -44.68 -54.28
CA GLY A 452 -8.59 -43.22 -54.13
C GLY A 452 -9.99 -42.91 -53.52
N HIS A 453 -10.84 -41.93 -53.89
CA HIS A 453 -10.88 -40.78 -54.82
C HIS A 453 -12.12 -39.91 -54.44
N ALA A 454 -12.31 -38.61 -54.78
CA ALA A 454 -11.42 -37.50 -55.14
C ALA A 454 -12.17 -36.14 -55.21
N ARG A 455 -11.57 -35.03 -54.72
CA ARG A 455 -11.74 -33.60 -55.16
C ARG A 455 -13.13 -32.93 -54.96
N ALA A 456 -13.33 -31.61 -54.99
CA ALA A 456 -12.53 -30.36 -54.76
C ALA A 456 -13.50 -29.15 -54.96
N ALA A 457 -13.39 -27.94 -54.38
CA ALA A 457 -12.56 -27.34 -53.31
C ALA A 457 -13.42 -26.19 -52.65
N HIS A 458 -13.05 -24.93 -52.35
CA HIS A 458 -11.86 -24.07 -52.52
C HIS A 458 -11.91 -22.84 -51.56
N LEU A 459 -10.73 -22.41 -51.07
CA LEU A 459 -10.34 -21.04 -50.66
C LEU A 459 -11.11 -20.26 -49.56
N LEU A 460 -10.42 -20.04 -48.42
CA LEU A 460 -9.89 -18.70 -48.05
C LEU A 460 -8.67 -18.84 -47.11
N ASP A 461 -7.97 -17.73 -46.83
CA ASP A 461 -6.57 -17.69 -46.33
C ASP A 461 -6.41 -17.59 -44.80
N PRO A 462 -5.64 -18.50 -44.15
CA PRO A 462 -5.15 -18.33 -42.79
C PRO A 462 -3.62 -18.08 -42.74
N ARG A 463 -3.23 -16.85 -42.40
CA ARG A 463 -1.91 -16.55 -41.80
C ARG A 463 -2.08 -15.97 -40.40
N ARG A 464 -2.30 -16.84 -39.42
CA ARG A 464 -2.05 -16.55 -38.00
C ARG A 464 -0.72 -17.18 -37.58
N ASP A 465 -0.08 -16.60 -36.56
CA ASP A 465 1.25 -16.96 -36.09
C ASP A 465 1.15 -18.24 -35.23
N ASP A 466 1.33 -19.42 -35.84
CA ASP A 466 1.31 -20.73 -35.16
C ASP A 466 2.48 -20.86 -34.18
N ARG A 467 2.32 -20.26 -33.01
CA ARG A 467 3.07 -20.64 -31.80
C ARG A 467 2.35 -21.83 -31.21
N PRO A 468 3.00 -23.00 -31.04
CA PRO A 468 2.36 -24.13 -30.39
C PRO A 468 1.94 -23.70 -28.98
N ALA A 469 0.70 -24.02 -28.61
CA ALA A 469 0.23 -23.85 -27.25
C ALA A 469 1.22 -24.53 -26.32
N ARG A 470 1.84 -23.76 -25.41
CA ARG A 470 2.66 -24.36 -24.36
C ARG A 470 1.72 -25.21 -23.53
N ARG A 471 1.93 -26.53 -23.55
CA ARG A 471 1.69 -27.29 -22.32
C ARG A 471 2.53 -26.62 -21.26
N LEU A 472 1.87 -25.99 -20.29
CA LEU A 472 2.48 -25.72 -19.00
C LEU A 472 2.61 -27.09 -18.34
N ASP A 473 3.67 -27.82 -18.71
CA ASP A 473 4.17 -28.93 -17.91
C ASP A 473 4.62 -28.30 -16.58
N HIS A 474 3.67 -28.12 -15.65
CA HIS A 474 3.92 -27.50 -14.35
C HIS A 474 5.08 -28.27 -13.70
N PRO A 475 6.24 -27.63 -13.46
CA PRO A 475 7.32 -28.30 -12.75
C PRO A 475 6.76 -28.65 -11.38
N ALA A 476 6.79 -29.95 -11.04
CA ALA A 476 6.09 -30.51 -9.88
C ALA A 476 6.23 -29.58 -8.67
N LEU A 477 5.13 -28.90 -8.32
CA LEU A 477 5.19 -27.70 -7.50
C LEU A 477 5.85 -28.06 -6.17
N MET A 478 6.92 -27.33 -5.81
CA MET A 478 7.46 -27.45 -4.46
C MET A 478 6.32 -27.15 -3.48
N PRO A 479 6.13 -27.98 -2.43
CA PRO A 479 5.00 -27.82 -1.53
C PRO A 479 4.98 -26.39 -0.98
N PRO A 480 3.80 -25.74 -0.96
CA PRO A 480 3.71 -24.30 -0.76
C PRO A 480 4.33 -23.90 0.58
N ARG A 481 5.13 -22.83 0.54
CA ARG A 481 5.77 -22.28 1.73
C ARG A 481 4.72 -21.51 2.52
N LEU A 482 4.33 -22.06 3.66
CA LEU A 482 3.25 -21.54 4.50
C LEU A 482 3.81 -21.00 5.84
N PRO A 483 4.20 -19.71 5.91
CA PRO A 483 4.53 -19.02 7.17
C PRO A 483 3.49 -19.20 8.27
N SER A 484 2.21 -19.32 7.94
CA SER A 484 1.10 -19.66 8.84
C SER A 484 1.38 -20.91 9.68
N LEU A 485 1.77 -22.03 9.06
CA LEU A 485 2.16 -23.26 9.78
C LEU A 485 3.39 -23.05 10.69
N ILE A 486 4.33 -22.22 10.25
CA ILE A 486 5.54 -21.89 11.02
C ILE A 486 5.21 -20.98 12.22
N ASN A 487 4.07 -20.28 12.20
CA ASN A 487 3.57 -19.38 13.23
C ASN A 487 2.48 -20.00 14.13
N ASP A 488 2.33 -21.32 14.11
CA ASP A 488 1.49 -22.00 15.09
C ASP A 488 2.05 -21.85 16.51
N PRO A 489 1.19 -21.63 17.53
CA PRO A 489 1.51 -21.97 18.92
C PRO A 489 1.76 -23.48 19.09
N PRO A 490 2.29 -23.92 20.26
CA PRO A 490 2.47 -25.33 20.56
C PRO A 490 1.18 -26.17 20.38
N PRO A 491 1.29 -27.42 19.90
CA PRO A 491 0.17 -28.36 19.87
C PRO A 491 -0.21 -28.84 21.28
N ALA A 492 -1.32 -29.59 21.40
CA ALA A 492 -1.64 -30.30 22.64
C ALA A 492 -0.53 -31.30 23.04
N GLU A 493 -0.12 -31.24 24.31
CA GLU A 493 0.85 -32.16 24.93
C GLU A 493 0.18 -33.47 25.38
N GLU A 494 -0.99 -33.37 26.00
CA GLU A 494 -1.80 -34.54 26.39
C GLU A 494 -2.53 -35.15 25.18
N PRO A 495 -2.54 -36.49 25.04
CA PRO A 495 -3.30 -37.16 23.98
C PRO A 495 -4.77 -37.32 24.35
N LEU A 496 -5.63 -37.21 23.34
CA LEU A 496 -7.09 -37.15 23.47
C LEU A 496 -7.74 -38.28 22.67
N TRP A 497 -8.57 -39.08 23.32
CA TRP A 497 -9.38 -40.12 22.69
C TRP A 497 -10.82 -39.62 22.51
N LEU A 498 -11.16 -39.23 21.28
CA LEU A 498 -12.53 -38.86 20.92
C LEU A 498 -13.29 -40.14 20.57
N THR A 499 -14.42 -40.40 21.22
CA THR A 499 -15.22 -41.63 21.02
C THR A 499 -16.65 -41.33 20.63
N ASN A 500 -17.33 -42.30 20.01
CA ASN A 500 -18.76 -42.26 19.68
C ASN A 500 -19.17 -41.07 18.77
N ALA A 501 -18.31 -40.75 17.79
CA ALA A 501 -18.52 -39.70 16.80
C ALA A 501 -19.38 -40.18 15.63
N ARG A 502 -20.21 -39.27 15.09
CA ARG A 502 -20.68 -39.36 13.70
C ARG A 502 -19.71 -38.59 12.81
N LEU A 503 -18.86 -39.30 12.07
CA LEU A 503 -17.81 -38.67 11.27
C LEU A 503 -18.32 -38.22 9.90
N LEU A 504 -18.22 -36.91 9.63
CA LEU A 504 -18.15 -36.33 8.29
C LEU A 504 -16.68 -36.00 8.00
N ASP A 505 -15.98 -36.82 7.23
CA ASP A 505 -14.52 -36.68 7.07
C ASP A 505 -14.05 -35.55 6.12
N GLY A 506 -14.98 -34.78 5.54
CA GLY A 506 -14.68 -33.66 4.64
C GLY A 506 -14.35 -34.04 3.19
N THR A 507 -14.35 -35.33 2.84
CA THR A 507 -14.06 -35.80 1.47
C THR A 507 -15.28 -35.77 0.53
N GLY A 508 -16.48 -35.54 1.07
CA GLY A 508 -17.75 -35.77 0.37
C GLY A 508 -18.24 -37.22 0.46
N ALA A 509 -17.51 -38.12 1.12
CA ALA A 509 -17.98 -39.46 1.44
C ALA A 509 -19.16 -39.46 2.43
N ALA A 510 -19.93 -40.56 2.44
CA ALA A 510 -21.06 -40.73 3.34
C ALA A 510 -20.64 -40.75 4.82
N PRO A 511 -21.51 -40.31 5.75
CA PRO A 511 -21.23 -40.29 7.18
C PRO A 511 -20.88 -41.68 7.74
N ARG A 512 -20.04 -41.71 8.79
CA ARG A 512 -19.69 -42.94 9.52
C ARG A 512 -19.99 -42.80 11.00
N ASP A 513 -20.98 -43.55 11.49
CA ASP A 513 -21.40 -43.51 12.90
C ASP A 513 -20.52 -44.35 13.83
N GLY A 514 -20.50 -44.03 15.12
CA GLY A 514 -19.75 -44.76 16.15
C GLY A 514 -18.21 -44.69 16.02
N VAL A 515 -17.70 -43.77 15.21
CA VAL A 515 -16.25 -43.64 14.97
C VAL A 515 -15.56 -43.10 16.23
N SER A 516 -14.37 -43.61 16.49
CA SER A 516 -13.47 -43.07 17.52
C SER A 516 -12.14 -42.70 16.90
N MET A 517 -11.37 -41.80 17.50
CA MET A 517 -10.02 -41.44 17.04
C MET A 517 -9.12 -40.97 18.17
N LEU A 518 -7.83 -41.24 17.99
CA LEU A 518 -6.76 -40.76 18.85
C LEU A 518 -6.13 -39.51 18.25
N VAL A 519 -6.01 -38.46 19.04
CA VAL A 519 -5.26 -37.24 18.74
C VAL A 519 -4.05 -37.18 19.65
N GLU A 520 -2.84 -37.11 19.10
CA GLU A 520 -1.59 -36.96 19.87
C GLU A 520 -0.68 -35.91 19.21
N SER A 521 0.06 -35.12 19.99
CA SER A 521 0.97 -34.07 19.46
C SER A 521 0.31 -33.13 18.44
N GLY A 522 -1.00 -32.87 18.63
CA GLY A 522 -1.83 -32.07 17.74
C GLY A 522 -2.15 -32.65 16.36
N ARG A 523 -1.98 -33.96 16.16
CA ARG A 523 -2.35 -34.68 14.93
C ARG A 523 -3.36 -35.78 15.19
N ILE A 524 -4.14 -36.13 14.18
CA ILE A 524 -4.96 -37.34 14.14
C ILE A 524 -3.98 -38.51 14.03
N ALA A 525 -3.72 -39.20 15.14
CA ALA A 525 -2.70 -40.26 15.22
C ALA A 525 -3.24 -41.64 14.80
N ARG A 526 -4.54 -41.90 15.04
CA ARG A 526 -5.23 -43.12 14.62
C ARG A 526 -6.73 -42.90 14.52
N ILE A 527 -7.40 -43.50 13.54
CA ILE A 527 -8.86 -43.57 13.45
C ILE A 527 -9.31 -45.01 13.76
N GLY A 528 -10.14 -45.18 14.78
CA GLY A 528 -10.63 -46.46 15.27
C GLY A 528 -9.68 -47.22 16.21
N GLY A 529 -10.07 -48.45 16.53
CA GLY A 529 -9.42 -49.29 17.55
C GLY A 529 -9.89 -49.00 18.97
N ALA A 530 -9.12 -49.46 19.95
CA ALA A 530 -9.40 -49.28 21.37
C ALA A 530 -8.84 -47.94 21.92
N PRO A 531 -9.40 -47.41 23.03
CA PRO A 531 -8.80 -46.29 23.77
C PRO A 531 -7.39 -46.65 24.27
N PRO A 532 -6.41 -45.73 24.20
CA PRO A 532 -5.14 -45.87 24.91
C PRO A 532 -5.30 -45.67 26.41
N GLU A 533 -4.48 -46.36 27.21
CA GLU A 533 -4.46 -46.21 28.68
C GLU A 533 -4.03 -44.80 29.14
N HIS A 534 -3.29 -44.08 28.30
CA HIS A 534 -2.65 -42.79 28.61
C HIS A 534 -3.36 -41.56 28.02
N ALA A 535 -4.54 -41.73 27.39
CA ALA A 535 -5.25 -40.65 26.70
C ALA A 535 -6.56 -40.24 27.38
N THR A 536 -6.77 -38.93 27.50
CA THR A 536 -8.01 -38.37 28.07
C THR A 536 -9.18 -38.68 27.14
N THR A 537 -10.17 -39.42 27.62
CA THR A 537 -11.33 -39.83 26.81
C THR A 537 -12.44 -38.76 26.85
N VAL A 538 -12.96 -38.40 25.68
CA VAL A 538 -14.12 -37.52 25.50
C VAL A 538 -15.15 -38.25 24.65
N ASP A 539 -16.28 -38.59 25.26
CA ASP A 539 -17.46 -39.10 24.54
C ASP A 539 -18.16 -37.95 23.83
N LEU A 540 -18.40 -38.09 22.52
CA LEU A 540 -19.12 -37.10 21.73
C LEU A 540 -20.64 -37.32 21.76
N ASP A 541 -21.12 -38.45 22.29
CA ASP A 541 -22.54 -38.77 22.45
C ASP A 541 -23.30 -38.61 21.12
N GLY A 542 -22.80 -39.31 20.09
CA GLY A 542 -23.36 -39.35 18.74
C GLY A 542 -23.19 -38.08 17.89
N ARG A 543 -22.58 -37.02 18.43
CA ARG A 543 -22.43 -35.73 17.74
C ARG A 543 -21.59 -35.83 16.47
N THR A 544 -21.88 -34.94 15.52
CA THR A 544 -21.18 -34.90 14.25
C THR A 544 -19.78 -34.30 14.44
N LEU A 545 -18.73 -35.06 14.16
CA LEU A 545 -17.35 -34.59 14.08
C LEU A 545 -16.96 -34.39 12.61
N MET A 546 -16.32 -33.26 12.32
CA MET A 546 -15.86 -32.87 10.99
C MET A 546 -14.53 -32.09 11.05
N PRO A 547 -13.85 -31.82 9.91
CA PRO A 547 -12.75 -30.88 9.89
C PRO A 547 -13.22 -29.49 10.33
N GLY A 548 -12.34 -28.73 10.98
CA GLY A 548 -12.60 -27.32 11.22
C GLY A 548 -12.76 -26.54 9.92
N LEU A 549 -13.68 -25.58 9.91
CA LEU A 549 -14.07 -24.85 8.70
C LEU A 549 -12.95 -23.90 8.23
N ILE A 550 -12.87 -23.72 6.91
CA ILE A 550 -11.83 -22.95 6.24
C ILE A 550 -12.46 -21.79 5.47
N ASP A 551 -12.30 -20.56 5.97
CA ASP A 551 -12.64 -19.35 5.24
C ASP A 551 -11.49 -18.97 4.29
N SER A 552 -11.74 -19.10 2.99
CA SER A 552 -10.74 -18.84 1.95
C SER A 552 -10.70 -17.37 1.51
N HIS A 553 -11.52 -16.45 2.02
CA HIS A 553 -11.43 -15.04 1.63
C HIS A 553 -12.07 -14.13 2.66
N SER A 554 -11.28 -13.35 3.38
CA SER A 554 -11.82 -12.26 4.21
C SER A 554 -10.82 -11.13 4.40
N HIS A 555 -11.31 -9.97 4.83
CA HIS A 555 -10.52 -8.76 5.07
C HIS A 555 -10.37 -8.49 6.58
N VAL A 556 -9.52 -9.30 7.22
CA VAL A 556 -9.48 -9.52 8.68
C VAL A 556 -9.19 -8.25 9.50
N GLY A 557 -8.40 -7.32 8.94
CA GLY A 557 -8.01 -6.05 9.55
C GLY A 557 -8.75 -4.83 9.00
N LEU A 558 -9.90 -4.98 8.31
CA LEU A 558 -10.68 -3.84 7.85
C LEU A 558 -11.49 -3.19 8.97
N SER A 559 -11.68 -1.87 8.89
CA SER A 559 -12.30 -1.06 9.96
C SER A 559 -13.83 -1.21 10.10
N PHE A 560 -14.42 -2.29 9.59
CA PHE A 560 -15.83 -2.61 9.80
C PHE A 560 -16.11 -3.16 11.21
N ALA A 561 -15.23 -4.02 11.74
CA ALA A 561 -15.34 -4.56 13.10
C ALA A 561 -14.74 -3.64 14.18
N THR A 562 -13.82 -2.75 13.79
CA THR A 562 -13.27 -1.72 14.69
C THR A 562 -14.32 -0.63 14.93
N PRO A 563 -14.77 -0.36 16.18
CA PRO A 563 -15.83 0.61 16.44
C PRO A 563 -15.45 2.01 15.98
N SER A 564 -16.13 2.53 14.95
CA SER A 564 -15.98 3.93 14.54
C SER A 564 -16.60 4.86 15.60
N PRO A 565 -15.80 5.67 16.32
CA PRO A 565 -16.35 6.52 17.38
C PRO A 565 -17.26 7.60 16.79
N ARG A 566 -18.44 7.78 17.39
CA ARG A 566 -19.37 8.86 16.99
C ARG A 566 -18.72 10.23 17.22
N LYS A 567 -19.10 11.23 16.42
CA LYS A 567 -18.59 12.60 16.57
C LYS A 567 -18.85 13.12 18.00
N GLY A 568 -17.78 13.34 18.77
CA GLY A 568 -17.83 13.77 20.17
C GLY A 568 -17.72 12.65 21.21
N ALA A 569 -17.63 11.39 20.79
CA ALA A 569 -17.18 10.29 21.64
C ALA A 569 -15.65 10.28 21.77
N GLU A 570 -15.13 9.54 22.74
CA GLU A 570 -13.70 9.29 22.91
C GLU A 570 -13.10 8.60 21.67
N ALA A 571 -11.89 9.00 21.27
CA ALA A 571 -11.18 8.40 20.15
C ALA A 571 -10.49 7.11 20.57
N LEU A 572 -10.48 6.09 19.69
CA LEU A 572 -9.75 4.86 19.96
C LEU A 572 -8.25 5.14 20.17
N LEU A 573 -7.70 4.59 21.26
CA LEU A 573 -6.26 4.61 21.50
C LEU A 573 -5.57 3.63 20.53
N PRO A 574 -4.31 3.88 20.11
CA PRO A 574 -3.64 3.07 19.08
C PRO A 574 -3.60 1.57 19.37
N GLY A 575 -3.47 1.16 20.64
CA GLY A 575 -3.46 -0.26 21.03
C GLY A 575 -4.84 -0.95 21.01
N THR A 576 -5.95 -0.20 20.99
CA THR A 576 -7.30 -0.79 21.11
C THR A 576 -7.65 -1.70 19.92
N VAL A 577 -7.14 -1.41 18.72
CA VAL A 577 -7.41 -2.21 17.51
C VAL A 577 -6.93 -3.65 17.67
N ALA A 578 -5.76 -3.88 18.26
CA ALA A 578 -5.23 -5.22 18.49
C ALA A 578 -6.10 -6.04 19.46
N HIS A 579 -6.69 -5.40 20.47
CA HIS A 579 -7.61 -6.05 21.40
C HIS A 579 -8.96 -6.40 20.76
N VAL A 580 -9.50 -5.53 19.89
CA VAL A 580 -10.72 -5.82 19.13
C VAL A 580 -10.50 -6.98 18.16
N LEU A 581 -9.40 -6.95 17.40
CA LEU A 581 -9.03 -8.03 16.49
C LEU A 581 -8.81 -9.38 17.22
N ALA A 582 -8.14 -9.36 18.37
CA ALA A 582 -7.97 -10.56 19.21
C ALA A 582 -9.27 -11.04 19.89
N ALA A 583 -10.33 -10.23 19.91
CA ALA A 583 -11.67 -10.65 20.33
C ALA A 583 -12.45 -11.26 19.14
N GLU A 584 -12.43 -10.63 17.97
CA GLU A 584 -13.13 -11.16 16.79
C GLU A 584 -12.52 -12.49 16.31
N LEU A 585 -11.19 -12.64 16.30
CA LEU A 585 -10.54 -13.91 15.94
C LEU A 585 -10.91 -15.06 16.89
N ARG A 586 -11.21 -14.79 18.17
CA ARG A 586 -11.77 -15.79 19.10
C ARG A 586 -13.22 -16.13 18.74
N GLU A 587 -14.03 -15.15 18.37
CA GLU A 587 -15.42 -15.37 17.94
C GLU A 587 -15.51 -16.13 16.61
N VAL A 588 -14.56 -15.94 15.68
CA VAL A 588 -14.41 -16.78 14.47
C VAL A 588 -14.12 -18.23 14.85
N LEU A 589 -13.17 -18.47 15.77
CA LEU A 589 -12.84 -19.82 16.24
C LEU A 589 -14.02 -20.49 16.96
N ARG A 590 -14.83 -19.73 17.71
CA ARG A 590 -16.08 -20.19 18.36
C ARG A 590 -17.18 -20.58 17.41
N MET A 591 -17.10 -20.20 16.14
CA MET A 591 -18.00 -20.63 15.07
C MET A 591 -17.44 -21.82 14.26
N GLY A 592 -16.43 -22.51 14.79
CA GLY A 592 -15.86 -23.71 14.17
C GLY A 592 -14.88 -23.43 13.02
N ILE A 593 -14.60 -22.17 12.72
CA ILE A 593 -13.65 -21.76 11.67
C ILE A 593 -12.24 -21.83 12.25
N THR A 594 -11.48 -22.83 11.83
CA THR A 594 -10.10 -23.08 12.32
C THR A 594 -9.04 -22.50 11.42
N THR A 595 -9.35 -22.14 10.17
CA THR A 595 -8.42 -21.51 9.20
C THR A 595 -9.09 -20.36 8.47
N ILE A 596 -8.33 -19.28 8.22
CA ILE A 596 -8.81 -18.05 7.58
C ILE A 596 -7.73 -17.42 6.69
N ARG A 597 -8.09 -17.02 5.46
CA ARG A 597 -7.20 -16.31 4.51
C ARG A 597 -7.53 -14.81 4.43
N ASP A 598 -6.71 -14.00 5.09
CA ASP A 598 -6.70 -12.54 4.96
C ASP A 598 -6.17 -12.12 3.57
N VAL A 599 -7.08 -11.77 2.67
CA VAL A 599 -6.76 -11.36 1.28
C VAL A 599 -6.35 -9.88 1.17
N GLY A 600 -6.19 -9.18 2.28
CA GLY A 600 -5.53 -7.88 2.37
C GLY A 600 -6.04 -7.07 3.56
N SER A 601 -5.14 -6.44 4.30
CA SER A 601 -5.52 -5.67 5.50
C SER A 601 -4.78 -4.35 5.63
N ILE A 602 -5.35 -3.40 6.37
CA ILE A 602 -4.80 -2.05 6.52
C ILE A 602 -3.68 -2.07 7.57
N GLY A 603 -2.47 -1.71 7.15
CA GLY A 603 -1.32 -1.66 8.04
C GLY A 603 -0.69 -3.03 8.28
N ASP A 604 -0.43 -3.36 9.54
CA ASP A 604 0.43 -4.47 9.97
C ASP A 604 -0.29 -5.42 10.98
N SER A 605 -1.52 -5.07 11.39
CA SER A 605 -2.28 -5.63 12.52
C SER A 605 -2.56 -7.14 12.42
N VAL A 606 -2.80 -7.67 11.23
CA VAL A 606 -3.02 -9.11 11.00
C VAL A 606 -1.74 -9.92 11.24
N VAL A 607 -0.57 -9.36 10.90
CA VAL A 607 0.72 -10.00 11.16
C VAL A 607 1.09 -9.91 12.65
N GLU A 608 0.77 -8.79 13.30
CA GLU A 608 0.88 -8.63 14.76
C GLU A 608 -0.01 -9.64 15.51
N ALA A 609 -1.28 -9.79 15.12
CA ALA A 609 -2.22 -10.76 15.68
C ALA A 609 -1.70 -12.20 15.55
N ARG A 610 -1.23 -12.58 14.36
CA ARG A 610 -0.61 -13.89 14.12
C ARG A 610 0.65 -14.12 14.96
N GLN A 611 1.48 -13.10 15.15
CA GLN A 611 2.65 -13.19 16.03
C GLN A 611 2.26 -13.31 17.50
N ALA A 612 1.20 -12.64 17.95
CA ALA A 612 0.68 -12.77 19.30
C ALA A 612 0.13 -14.19 19.56
N MET A 613 -0.62 -14.76 18.61
CA MET A 613 -1.10 -16.14 18.65
C MET A 613 0.05 -17.16 18.68
N ARG A 614 1.12 -16.96 17.89
CA ARG A 614 2.34 -17.80 17.91
C ARG A 614 2.92 -17.95 19.32
N TYR A 615 2.90 -16.86 20.11
CA TYR A 615 3.38 -16.83 21.49
C TYR A 615 2.26 -17.07 22.52
N SER A 616 1.16 -17.71 22.11
CA SER A 616 0.02 -18.10 22.94
C SER A 616 -0.64 -16.95 23.72
N ALA A 617 -0.53 -15.69 23.25
CA ALA A 617 -1.17 -14.55 23.89
C ALA A 617 -2.71 -14.58 23.75
N PHE A 618 -3.21 -15.28 22.72
CA PHE A 618 -4.60 -15.72 22.60
C PHE A 618 -4.72 -16.89 21.61
N ASP A 619 -5.72 -17.75 21.83
CA ASP A 619 -6.14 -18.76 20.86
C ASP A 619 -6.95 -18.11 19.71
N GLY A 620 -6.68 -18.55 18.48
CA GLY A 620 -7.32 -18.05 17.26
C GLY A 620 -7.07 -18.98 16.06
N PRO A 621 -7.82 -18.79 14.95
CA PRO A 621 -7.71 -19.61 13.75
C PRO A 621 -6.35 -19.45 13.07
N ARG A 622 -5.94 -20.45 12.30
CA ARG A 622 -4.79 -20.46 11.42
C ARG A 622 -4.89 -19.33 10.38
N LEU A 623 -4.08 -18.29 10.57
CA LEU A 623 -4.18 -17.03 9.83
C LEU A 623 -3.15 -16.96 8.70
N LEU A 624 -3.63 -17.11 7.47
CA LEU A 624 -2.86 -16.88 6.24
C LEU A 624 -3.07 -15.41 5.82
N THR A 625 -2.04 -14.75 5.30
CA THR A 625 -2.17 -13.36 4.80
C THR A 625 -1.30 -13.12 3.57
N CYS A 626 -1.74 -12.23 2.68
CA CYS A 626 -0.89 -11.70 1.59
C CYS A 626 0.00 -10.53 2.03
N GLY A 627 -0.17 -10.01 3.25
CA GLY A 627 0.33 -8.69 3.61
C GLY A 627 -0.45 -7.61 2.85
N ARG A 628 0.21 -6.90 1.93
CA ARG A 628 -0.41 -5.87 1.10
C ARG A 628 -0.69 -6.36 -0.32
N ILE A 629 -1.87 -6.02 -0.84
CA ILE A 629 -2.33 -6.37 -2.18
C ILE A 629 -1.38 -5.77 -3.23
N VAL A 630 -0.86 -6.59 -4.15
CA VAL A 630 -0.02 -6.12 -5.26
C VAL A 630 -0.93 -5.65 -6.39
N SER A 631 -1.02 -4.33 -6.54
CA SER A 631 -1.94 -3.65 -7.46
C SER A 631 -1.15 -2.71 -8.37
N PRO A 632 -1.58 -2.44 -9.62
CA PRO A 632 -1.09 -1.26 -10.33
C PRO A 632 -1.56 0.03 -9.63
N THR A 633 -0.95 1.17 -9.96
CA THR A 633 -1.38 2.49 -9.44
C THR A 633 -2.79 2.82 -9.94
N GLY A 634 -3.78 2.84 -9.05
CA GLY A 634 -5.20 2.83 -9.41
C GLY A 634 -6.11 3.50 -8.39
N PRO A 635 -7.39 3.78 -8.74
CA PRO A 635 -8.31 4.45 -7.83
C PRO A 635 -8.56 3.68 -6.53
N GLY A 636 -8.60 2.34 -6.53
CA GLY A 636 -8.82 1.51 -5.34
C GLY A 636 -7.80 1.79 -4.21
N GLY A 637 -6.54 2.03 -4.56
CA GLY A 637 -5.48 2.41 -3.62
C GLY A 637 -5.72 3.74 -2.88
N ARG A 638 -6.64 4.60 -3.37
CA ARG A 638 -7.11 5.80 -2.69
C ARG A 638 -8.19 5.50 -1.64
N PHE A 639 -9.06 4.53 -1.89
CA PHE A 639 -10.16 4.17 -0.98
C PHE A 639 -9.66 3.27 0.16
N PHE A 640 -8.81 2.28 -0.17
CA PHE A 640 -8.26 1.31 0.79
C PHE A 640 -6.79 1.61 1.12
N ALA A 641 -6.52 2.88 1.47
CA ALA A 641 -5.17 3.37 1.74
C ALA A 641 -4.49 2.59 2.89
N GLY A 642 -3.32 2.01 2.60
CA GLY A 642 -2.53 1.21 3.56
C GLY A 642 -2.67 -0.31 3.43
N MET A 643 -3.71 -0.80 2.73
CA MET A 643 -3.84 -2.20 2.29
C MET A 643 -3.06 -2.48 0.99
N TYR A 644 -2.96 -1.48 0.11
CA TYR A 644 -2.41 -1.65 -1.23
C TYR A 644 -0.88 -1.41 -1.26
N ARG A 645 -0.17 -2.25 -2.01
CA ARG A 645 1.19 -2.00 -2.53
C ARG A 645 1.06 -1.69 -4.02
N GLU A 646 0.82 -0.42 -4.35
CA GLU A 646 0.82 0.06 -5.74
C GLU A 646 2.19 -0.21 -6.41
N ALA A 647 2.19 -0.76 -7.62
CA ALA A 647 3.37 -1.28 -8.32
C ALA A 647 3.18 -1.22 -9.84
N ASP A 648 3.97 -0.39 -10.53
CA ASP A 648 3.88 -0.19 -11.98
C ASP A 648 5.08 -0.84 -12.70
N GLY A 649 4.81 -1.71 -13.67
CA GLY A 649 5.82 -2.36 -14.51
C GLY A 649 6.48 -3.59 -13.89
N ARG A 650 6.92 -4.49 -14.77
CA ARG A 650 7.45 -5.84 -14.49
C ARG A 650 8.48 -5.91 -13.35
N ASP A 651 9.43 -4.99 -13.33
CA ASP A 651 10.50 -4.98 -12.31
C ASP A 651 9.97 -4.56 -10.94
N ASP A 652 8.95 -3.69 -10.89
CA ASP A 652 8.39 -3.21 -9.63
C ASP A 652 7.34 -4.15 -9.06
N VAL A 653 6.53 -4.82 -9.88
CA VAL A 653 5.62 -5.88 -9.40
C VAL A 653 6.40 -7.07 -8.85
N ARG A 654 7.54 -7.44 -9.47
CA ARG A 654 8.47 -8.45 -8.90
C ARG A 654 9.08 -8.00 -7.58
N ARG A 655 9.37 -6.71 -7.43
CA ARG A 655 9.80 -6.13 -6.15
C ARG A 655 8.67 -6.18 -5.12
N ALA A 656 7.43 -5.87 -5.49
CA ALA A 656 6.26 -5.92 -4.63
C ALA A 656 5.98 -7.33 -4.08
N VAL A 657 6.07 -8.36 -4.95
CA VAL A 657 6.04 -9.78 -4.55
C VAL A 657 7.11 -10.08 -3.51
N ARG A 658 8.39 -9.79 -3.81
CA ARG A 658 9.50 -10.04 -2.87
C ARG A 658 9.37 -9.26 -1.57
N GLU A 659 8.74 -8.08 -1.59
CA GLU A 659 8.44 -7.29 -0.40
C GLU A 659 7.39 -7.99 0.49
N GLN A 660 6.33 -8.57 -0.06
CA GLN A 660 5.32 -9.32 0.70
C GLN A 660 5.87 -10.66 1.22
N LEU A 661 6.58 -11.42 0.38
CA LEU A 661 7.18 -12.69 0.78
C LEU A 661 8.22 -12.50 1.89
N ARG A 662 9.03 -11.43 1.84
CA ARG A 662 9.95 -11.04 2.93
C ARG A 662 9.20 -10.61 4.21
N TYR A 663 8.01 -10.05 4.07
CA TYR A 663 7.15 -9.65 5.19
C TYR A 663 6.39 -10.85 5.80
N GLY A 664 6.53 -12.05 5.24
CA GLY A 664 5.96 -13.29 5.77
C GLY A 664 4.58 -13.64 5.21
N ALA A 665 4.23 -13.15 4.03
CA ALA A 665 3.02 -13.54 3.32
C ALA A 665 3.02 -15.04 2.93
N ASP A 666 1.84 -15.67 2.94
CA ASP A 666 1.60 -17.07 2.55
C ASP A 666 1.26 -17.21 1.05
N PHE A 667 0.85 -16.13 0.40
CA PHE A 667 0.46 -16.03 -1.00
C PHE A 667 0.53 -14.56 -1.44
N VAL A 668 0.28 -14.28 -2.72
CA VAL A 668 0.17 -12.91 -3.25
C VAL A 668 -1.25 -12.67 -3.77
N LYS A 669 -1.98 -11.68 -3.22
CA LYS A 669 -3.21 -11.15 -3.82
C LYS A 669 -2.85 -10.10 -4.89
N VAL A 670 -3.53 -10.15 -6.03
CA VAL A 670 -3.43 -9.14 -7.10
C VAL A 670 -4.79 -8.54 -7.47
N MET A 671 -4.75 -7.31 -7.99
CA MET A 671 -5.89 -6.67 -8.66
C MET A 671 -5.76 -6.84 -10.18
N THR A 672 -6.46 -7.80 -10.77
CA THR A 672 -6.50 -7.98 -12.24
C THR A 672 -7.61 -7.17 -12.90
N THR A 673 -8.68 -6.86 -12.17
CA THR A 673 -9.75 -5.93 -12.56
C THR A 673 -9.84 -4.79 -11.55
N GLY A 674 -10.56 -3.73 -11.91
CA GLY A 674 -11.09 -2.80 -10.91
C GLY A 674 -12.11 -3.49 -9.99
N ALA A 675 -12.46 -2.81 -8.90
CA ALA A 675 -13.41 -3.27 -7.92
C ALA A 675 -14.78 -2.57 -8.04
N ARG A 676 -15.87 -3.34 -8.12
CA ARG A 676 -17.27 -2.85 -8.12
C ARG A 676 -17.71 -2.31 -6.75
N SER A 677 -16.83 -2.32 -5.74
CA SER A 677 -16.94 -1.53 -4.50
C SER A 677 -16.41 -0.09 -4.62
N VAL A 678 -15.85 0.32 -5.77
CA VAL A 678 -15.17 1.62 -5.94
C VAL A 678 -15.78 2.42 -7.09
N GLU A 679 -16.48 3.52 -6.76
CA GLU A 679 -17.17 4.42 -7.71
C GLU A 679 -16.30 5.02 -8.84
N LEU A 680 -14.97 4.93 -8.71
CA LEU A 680 -14.00 5.51 -9.65
C LEU A 680 -13.26 4.45 -10.46
N GLU A 681 -13.60 3.17 -10.32
CA GLU A 681 -13.00 2.08 -11.10
C GLU A 681 -13.97 1.51 -12.14
N ASP A 682 -13.39 1.15 -13.28
CA ASP A 682 -14.02 0.34 -14.30
C ASP A 682 -13.38 -1.06 -14.21
N PRO A 683 -14.16 -2.12 -13.90
CA PRO A 683 -13.67 -3.49 -13.78
C PRO A 683 -13.54 -4.22 -15.13
N ASP A 684 -14.23 -3.75 -16.16
CA ASP A 684 -14.27 -4.42 -17.47
C ASP A 684 -12.90 -4.43 -18.19
N PRO A 685 -12.07 -3.36 -18.19
CA PRO A 685 -10.70 -3.43 -18.65
C PRO A 685 -9.76 -4.08 -17.61
N PRO A 686 -8.75 -4.86 -18.05
CA PRO A 686 -7.76 -5.42 -17.14
C PRO A 686 -6.89 -4.30 -16.55
N GLN A 687 -6.72 -4.28 -15.23
CA GLN A 687 -5.88 -3.30 -14.54
C GLN A 687 -4.38 -3.59 -14.73
N LEU A 688 -3.98 -4.87 -14.61
CA LEU A 688 -2.61 -5.32 -14.89
C LEU A 688 -2.44 -5.64 -16.37
N THR A 689 -1.31 -5.24 -16.97
CA THR A 689 -0.94 -5.80 -18.28
C THR A 689 -0.52 -7.27 -18.13
N ARG A 690 -0.68 -8.06 -19.20
CA ARG A 690 -0.21 -9.45 -19.22
C ARG A 690 1.26 -9.59 -18.82
N GLU A 691 2.13 -8.66 -19.24
CA GLU A 691 3.55 -8.70 -18.88
C GLU A 691 3.82 -8.48 -17.38
N GLU A 692 2.97 -7.72 -16.68
CA GLU A 692 3.04 -7.52 -15.24
C GLU A 692 2.46 -8.71 -14.47
N LEU A 693 1.29 -9.20 -14.89
CA LEU A 693 0.67 -10.38 -14.28
C LEU A 693 1.57 -11.62 -14.41
N ALA A 694 2.07 -11.90 -15.62
CA ALA A 694 3.05 -12.96 -15.86
C ALA A 694 4.33 -12.77 -15.03
N ALA A 695 4.74 -11.53 -14.77
CA ALA A 695 5.88 -11.25 -13.90
C ALA A 695 5.60 -11.46 -12.41
N ILE A 696 4.35 -11.32 -11.97
CA ILE A 696 3.91 -11.65 -10.60
C ILE A 696 3.82 -13.17 -10.43
N VAL A 697 3.14 -13.88 -11.33
CA VAL A 697 2.96 -15.34 -11.23
C VAL A 697 4.30 -16.07 -11.31
N ASP A 698 5.14 -15.78 -12.32
CA ASP A 698 6.49 -16.36 -12.43
C ASP A 698 7.34 -16.09 -11.18
N GLU A 699 7.30 -14.88 -10.60
CA GLU A 699 8.10 -14.59 -9.41
C GLU A 699 7.58 -15.30 -8.16
N THR A 700 6.26 -15.46 -8.03
CA THR A 700 5.61 -16.05 -6.85
C THR A 700 5.69 -17.57 -6.87
N HIS A 701 5.32 -18.21 -7.99
CA HIS A 701 5.43 -19.67 -8.17
C HIS A 701 6.88 -20.16 -8.09
N ARG A 702 7.84 -19.42 -8.67
CA ARG A 702 9.29 -19.73 -8.58
C ARG A 702 9.83 -19.69 -7.14
N MET A 703 9.16 -18.99 -6.23
CA MET A 703 9.51 -18.94 -4.81
C MET A 703 8.76 -20.01 -3.98
N GLY A 704 7.83 -20.76 -4.56
CA GLY A 704 7.02 -21.78 -3.88
C GLY A 704 5.81 -21.21 -3.14
N TYR A 705 5.15 -20.19 -3.68
CA TYR A 705 3.94 -19.55 -3.13
C TYR A 705 2.82 -19.50 -4.17
N ARG A 706 1.56 -19.40 -3.72
CA ARG A 706 0.37 -19.24 -4.58
C ARG A 706 0.06 -17.77 -4.90
N VAL A 707 -0.75 -17.53 -5.94
CA VAL A 707 -1.34 -16.22 -6.29
C VAL A 707 -2.87 -16.31 -6.26
N CYS A 708 -3.55 -15.27 -5.79
CA CYS A 708 -5.00 -15.09 -5.97
C CYS A 708 -5.33 -13.73 -6.60
N ALA A 709 -6.43 -13.66 -7.36
CA ALA A 709 -6.73 -12.47 -8.16
C ALA A 709 -8.17 -11.97 -8.01
N HIS A 710 -8.31 -10.65 -7.86
CA HIS A 710 -9.58 -9.92 -7.93
C HIS A 710 -10.12 -9.90 -9.37
N CYS A 711 -11.28 -10.54 -9.59
CA CYS A 711 -11.75 -10.91 -10.93
C CYS A 711 -13.25 -10.62 -11.16
N GLU A 712 -13.63 -9.35 -11.23
CA GLU A 712 -15.04 -8.90 -11.39
C GLU A 712 -15.42 -8.45 -12.82
N GLY A 713 -14.50 -8.62 -13.77
CA GLY A 713 -14.64 -8.22 -15.17
C GLY A 713 -13.84 -9.14 -16.09
N LEU A 714 -14.50 -9.65 -17.14
CA LEU A 714 -14.03 -10.83 -17.87
C LEU A 714 -12.62 -10.72 -18.47
N ALA A 715 -12.20 -9.54 -18.93
CA ALA A 715 -10.89 -9.39 -19.57
C ALA A 715 -9.71 -9.51 -18.57
N GLY A 716 -9.90 -9.10 -17.30
CA GLY A 716 -8.91 -9.34 -16.25
C GLY A 716 -8.96 -10.78 -15.75
N THR A 717 -10.15 -11.36 -15.61
CA THR A 717 -10.35 -12.76 -15.24
C THR A 717 -9.74 -13.73 -16.25
N GLU A 718 -9.90 -13.45 -17.55
CA GLU A 718 -9.26 -14.22 -18.63
C GLU A 718 -7.74 -14.20 -18.47
N LEU A 719 -7.11 -13.03 -18.28
CA LEU A 719 -5.66 -12.96 -18.02
C LEU A 719 -5.22 -13.73 -16.76
N ALA A 720 -6.01 -13.69 -15.68
CA ALA A 720 -5.72 -14.46 -14.45
C ALA A 720 -5.74 -15.98 -14.70
N ILE A 721 -6.73 -16.46 -15.46
CA ILE A 721 -6.86 -17.87 -15.85
C ILE A 721 -5.72 -18.26 -16.81
N GLU A 722 -5.36 -17.40 -17.76
CA GLU A 722 -4.34 -17.68 -18.78
C GLU A 722 -2.90 -17.70 -18.25
N GLU A 723 -2.54 -16.79 -17.34
CA GLU A 723 -1.19 -16.73 -16.76
C GLU A 723 -1.01 -17.68 -15.55
N GLY A 724 -2.07 -18.39 -15.14
CA GLY A 724 -1.99 -19.48 -14.14
C GLY A 724 -2.13 -19.05 -12.68
N VAL A 725 -2.99 -18.06 -12.37
CA VAL A 725 -3.34 -17.71 -10.99
C VAL A 725 -4.06 -18.87 -10.29
N ASP A 726 -3.68 -19.22 -9.06
CA ASP A 726 -4.20 -20.40 -8.35
C ASP A 726 -5.69 -20.29 -7.99
N THR A 727 -6.13 -19.13 -7.49
CA THR A 727 -7.54 -18.89 -7.10
C THR A 727 -8.10 -17.59 -7.68
N ILE A 728 -9.31 -17.69 -8.22
CA ILE A 728 -10.08 -16.61 -8.85
C ILE A 728 -11.14 -16.16 -7.86
N GLU A 729 -11.05 -14.91 -7.42
CA GLU A 729 -11.95 -14.34 -6.41
C GLU A 729 -13.11 -13.60 -7.09
N HIS A 730 -14.32 -13.73 -6.54
CA HIS A 730 -15.60 -13.25 -7.06
C HIS A 730 -16.02 -13.93 -8.38
N GLY A 731 -15.23 -13.76 -9.45
CA GLY A 731 -15.40 -14.46 -10.75
C GLY A 731 -16.70 -14.20 -11.51
N MET A 732 -17.61 -13.35 -11.00
CA MET A 732 -19.07 -13.41 -11.16
C MET A 732 -19.66 -13.42 -12.58
N TYR A 733 -18.87 -13.17 -13.63
CA TYR A 733 -19.32 -13.18 -15.04
C TYR A 733 -18.84 -14.41 -15.83
N LEU A 734 -18.15 -15.36 -15.20
CA LEU A 734 -17.60 -16.56 -15.86
C LEU A 734 -18.66 -17.48 -16.49
N ASN A 735 -19.92 -17.42 -16.04
CA ASN A 735 -21.07 -18.03 -16.72
C ASN A 735 -21.19 -17.64 -18.21
N GLN A 736 -20.66 -16.48 -18.61
CA GLN A 736 -20.65 -16.01 -20.01
C GLN A 736 -19.46 -16.53 -20.82
N ARG A 737 -18.52 -17.28 -20.19
CA ARG A 737 -17.31 -17.83 -20.80
C ARG A 737 -17.06 -19.29 -20.35
N PRO A 738 -17.87 -20.26 -20.83
CA PRO A 738 -17.64 -21.69 -20.54
C PRO A 738 -16.23 -22.18 -20.90
N ASP A 739 -15.62 -21.61 -21.95
CA ASP A 739 -14.25 -21.91 -22.37
C ASP A 739 -13.18 -21.49 -21.34
N LEU A 740 -13.49 -20.56 -20.43
CA LEU A 740 -12.63 -20.21 -19.30
C LEU A 740 -12.88 -21.11 -18.09
N LEU A 741 -14.12 -21.58 -17.88
CA LEU A 741 -14.46 -22.55 -16.83
C LEU A 741 -13.87 -23.94 -17.12
N GLU A 742 -14.02 -24.45 -18.35
CA GLU A 742 -13.34 -25.67 -18.82
C GLU A 742 -11.82 -25.61 -18.59
N ARG A 743 -11.21 -24.42 -18.80
CA ARG A 743 -9.78 -24.20 -18.57
C ARG A 743 -9.43 -24.11 -17.09
N MET A 744 -10.25 -23.49 -16.23
CA MET A 744 -10.04 -23.51 -14.79
C MET A 744 -10.06 -24.94 -14.24
N ALA A 745 -11.02 -25.77 -14.67
CA ALA A 745 -11.08 -27.18 -14.31
C ALA A 745 -9.84 -27.95 -14.79
N ALA A 746 -9.47 -27.80 -16.08
CA ALA A 746 -8.30 -28.46 -16.65
C ALA A 746 -6.96 -28.02 -16.04
N ASN A 747 -6.85 -26.77 -15.57
CA ASN A 747 -5.69 -26.24 -14.86
C ASN A 747 -5.70 -26.55 -13.35
N GLY A 748 -6.80 -27.06 -12.79
CA GLY A 748 -6.99 -27.27 -11.35
C GLY A 748 -7.13 -25.98 -10.53
N GLN A 749 -7.52 -24.86 -11.16
CA GLN A 749 -7.74 -23.56 -10.51
C GLN A 749 -9.03 -23.58 -9.68
N THR A 750 -9.13 -22.67 -8.70
CA THR A 750 -10.29 -22.60 -7.77
C THR A 750 -11.09 -21.33 -7.98
N LEU A 751 -12.42 -21.42 -7.96
CA LEU A 751 -13.33 -20.29 -7.79
C LEU A 751 -13.63 -20.07 -6.29
N VAL A 752 -13.49 -18.82 -5.83
CA VAL A 752 -13.94 -18.38 -4.50
C VAL A 752 -15.04 -17.33 -4.73
N PRO A 753 -16.33 -17.68 -4.58
CA PRO A 753 -17.43 -16.91 -5.17
C PRO A 753 -17.82 -15.65 -4.37
N THR A 754 -17.55 -15.59 -3.06
CA THR A 754 -17.75 -14.41 -2.19
C THR A 754 -19.15 -13.80 -2.27
N LEU A 755 -20.17 -14.65 -2.26
CA LEU A 755 -21.57 -14.27 -2.42
C LEU A 755 -22.02 -13.29 -1.33
N SER A 756 -21.46 -13.38 -0.12
CA SER A 756 -21.75 -12.50 1.02
C SER A 756 -21.50 -11.01 0.74
N PHE A 757 -20.48 -10.67 -0.06
CA PHE A 757 -20.22 -9.30 -0.52
C PHE A 757 -21.33 -8.83 -1.46
N LEU A 758 -21.62 -9.66 -2.47
CA LEU A 758 -22.52 -9.33 -3.58
C LEU A 758 -23.97 -9.23 -3.12
N ILE A 759 -24.40 -10.11 -2.19
CA ILE A 759 -25.70 -10.05 -1.51
C ILE A 759 -25.75 -8.84 -0.54
N GLY A 760 -24.62 -8.49 0.08
CA GLY A 760 -24.53 -7.39 1.04
C GLY A 760 -24.63 -5.99 0.42
N ILE A 761 -24.20 -5.81 -0.84
CA ILE A 761 -24.26 -4.50 -1.53
C ILE A 761 -25.71 -3.97 -1.71
N PRO A 762 -26.66 -4.71 -2.29
CA PRO A 762 -28.04 -4.24 -2.50
C PRO A 762 -28.97 -4.45 -1.29
N ALA A 763 -28.45 -4.91 -0.14
CA ALA A 763 -29.28 -5.22 1.02
C ALA A 763 -30.03 -3.99 1.58
N PRO A 764 -31.27 -4.14 2.09
CA PRO A 764 -32.03 -3.04 2.68
C PRO A 764 -31.26 -2.34 3.83
N GLY A 765 -31.06 -1.04 3.71
CA GLY A 765 -30.26 -0.26 4.68
C GLY A 765 -28.75 -0.28 4.41
N SER A 766 -28.32 -0.79 3.26
CA SER A 766 -26.93 -0.75 2.76
C SER A 766 -26.28 0.64 2.89
N PRO A 767 -25.01 0.72 3.32
CA PRO A 767 -24.24 1.97 3.38
C PRO A 767 -23.57 2.33 2.04
N TRP A 768 -23.68 1.48 1.02
CA TRP A 768 -23.08 1.72 -0.29
C TRP A 768 -23.85 2.81 -1.06
N SER A 769 -23.20 3.47 -2.02
CA SER A 769 -23.85 4.54 -2.79
C SER A 769 -24.84 3.97 -3.82
N PRO A 770 -25.85 4.74 -4.26
CA PRO A 770 -26.92 4.24 -5.13
C PRO A 770 -26.42 3.59 -6.43
N LEU A 771 -25.33 4.08 -7.00
CA LEU A 771 -24.68 3.51 -8.19
C LEU A 771 -24.17 2.08 -7.95
N LEU A 772 -23.60 1.83 -6.76
CA LEU A 772 -23.06 0.52 -6.40
C LEU A 772 -24.19 -0.44 -5.99
N VAL A 773 -25.26 0.08 -5.36
CA VAL A 773 -26.50 -0.67 -5.06
C VAL A 773 -27.15 -1.18 -6.36
N GLU A 774 -27.39 -0.31 -7.34
CA GLU A 774 -27.96 -0.66 -8.66
C GLU A 774 -27.11 -1.71 -9.40
N LEU A 775 -25.78 -1.59 -9.32
CA LEU A 775 -24.85 -2.58 -9.88
C LEU A 775 -24.88 -3.91 -9.10
N GLY A 776 -24.99 -3.86 -7.77
CA GLY A 776 -25.10 -5.03 -6.90
C GLY A 776 -26.33 -5.89 -7.18
N GLU A 777 -27.50 -5.27 -7.43
CA GLU A 777 -28.73 -5.98 -7.80
C GLU A 777 -28.54 -6.87 -9.04
N HIS A 778 -27.73 -6.44 -10.02
CA HIS A 778 -27.40 -7.25 -11.19
C HIS A 778 -26.31 -8.30 -10.90
N ASN A 779 -25.27 -7.95 -10.13
CA ASN A 779 -24.14 -8.82 -9.83
C ASN A 779 -24.56 -10.11 -9.10
N VAL A 780 -25.56 -10.05 -8.22
CA VAL A 780 -26.06 -11.21 -7.46
C VAL A 780 -26.48 -12.37 -8.36
N GLU A 781 -27.26 -12.10 -9.42
CA GLU A 781 -27.72 -13.13 -10.35
C GLU A 781 -26.58 -13.65 -11.24
N GLN A 782 -25.64 -12.79 -11.65
CA GLN A 782 -24.47 -13.25 -12.42
C GLN A 782 -23.58 -14.18 -11.57
N ALA A 783 -23.35 -13.84 -10.30
CA ALA A 783 -22.62 -14.68 -9.35
C ALA A 783 -23.32 -16.04 -9.11
N ARG A 784 -24.65 -16.05 -8.97
CA ARG A 784 -25.45 -17.28 -8.88
C ARG A 784 -25.29 -18.16 -10.12
N LEU A 785 -25.39 -17.57 -11.31
CA LEU A 785 -25.19 -18.29 -12.58
C LEU A 785 -23.74 -18.79 -12.74
N THR A 786 -22.76 -18.02 -12.25
CA THR A 786 -21.34 -18.40 -12.27
C THR A 786 -21.02 -19.55 -11.32
N LEU A 787 -21.60 -19.57 -10.11
CA LEU A 787 -21.45 -20.69 -9.17
C LEU A 787 -21.91 -22.01 -9.82
N LEU A 788 -23.11 -22.00 -10.42
CA LEU A 788 -23.68 -23.17 -11.08
C LEU A 788 -22.88 -23.58 -12.32
N ALA A 789 -22.52 -22.63 -13.20
CA ALA A 789 -21.72 -22.94 -14.38
C ALA A 789 -20.31 -23.46 -14.03
N ALA A 790 -19.72 -23.01 -12.92
CA ALA A 790 -18.45 -23.54 -12.41
C ALA A 790 -18.58 -24.96 -11.86
N HIS A 791 -19.67 -25.24 -11.13
CA HIS A 791 -20.02 -26.57 -10.64
C HIS A 791 -20.25 -27.55 -11.80
N ASP A 792 -21.11 -27.21 -12.76
CA ASP A 792 -21.38 -27.99 -13.99
C ASP A 792 -20.10 -28.28 -14.80
N ALA A 793 -19.15 -27.35 -14.81
CA ALA A 793 -17.87 -27.48 -15.52
C ALA A 793 -16.79 -28.26 -14.73
N GLY A 794 -17.07 -28.70 -13.50
CA GLY A 794 -16.09 -29.38 -12.65
C GLY A 794 -14.96 -28.48 -12.14
N VAL A 795 -15.18 -27.17 -12.07
CA VAL A 795 -14.25 -26.22 -11.45
C VAL A 795 -14.31 -26.38 -9.94
N ARG A 796 -13.15 -26.44 -9.27
CA ARG A 796 -13.10 -26.48 -7.81
C ARG A 796 -13.69 -25.20 -7.21
N ILE A 797 -14.55 -25.34 -6.21
CA ILE A 797 -15.14 -24.24 -5.46
C ILE A 797 -14.62 -24.29 -4.02
N ALA A 798 -14.38 -23.12 -3.42
CA ALA A 798 -14.05 -22.98 -1.99
C ALA A 798 -14.85 -21.83 -1.35
N MET A 799 -15.27 -22.00 -0.09
CA MET A 799 -15.97 -20.97 0.68
C MET A 799 -15.03 -19.80 0.98
N GLY A 800 -15.49 -18.56 0.82
CA GLY A 800 -14.77 -17.36 1.24
C GLY A 800 -15.70 -16.20 1.56
N PHE A 801 -15.64 -15.65 2.77
CA PHE A 801 -16.59 -14.65 3.28
C PHE A 801 -16.07 -13.20 3.22
N ASP A 802 -16.33 -12.52 2.11
CA ASP A 802 -16.08 -11.09 1.96
C ASP A 802 -17.22 -10.24 2.57
N SER A 803 -17.38 -10.30 3.89
CA SER A 803 -18.33 -9.44 4.62
C SER A 803 -17.98 -9.34 6.10
N THR A 804 -18.83 -8.71 6.92
CA THR A 804 -18.64 -8.61 8.38
C THR A 804 -19.96 -8.74 9.15
N PRO A 805 -19.93 -9.17 10.44
CA PRO A 805 -18.75 -9.53 11.24
C PRO A 805 -18.17 -10.90 10.83
N LEU A 806 -16.87 -11.12 11.03
CA LEU A 806 -16.16 -12.31 10.51
C LEU A 806 -16.71 -13.63 11.08
N ARG A 807 -17.25 -13.61 12.31
CA ARG A 807 -17.94 -14.77 12.92
C ARG A 807 -19.15 -15.27 12.12
N SER A 808 -19.65 -14.49 11.16
CA SER A 808 -20.79 -14.88 10.31
C SER A 808 -20.39 -15.55 9.00
N ALA A 809 -19.13 -16.00 8.85
CA ALA A 809 -18.62 -16.56 7.59
C ALA A 809 -19.35 -17.81 7.08
N THR A 810 -19.99 -18.58 7.96
CA THR A 810 -20.85 -19.72 7.58
C THR A 810 -22.12 -19.30 6.82
N ASN A 811 -22.45 -17.99 6.77
CA ASN A 811 -23.46 -17.47 5.85
C ASN A 811 -23.04 -17.58 4.37
N GLU A 812 -21.73 -17.63 4.05
CA GLU A 812 -21.26 -17.87 2.67
C GLU A 812 -21.63 -19.28 2.21
N LEU A 813 -21.39 -20.29 3.06
CA LEU A 813 -21.82 -21.67 2.85
C LEU A 813 -23.35 -21.75 2.62
N LEU A 814 -24.15 -21.09 3.47
CA LEU A 814 -25.60 -21.05 3.28
C LEU A 814 -26.01 -20.32 1.99
N ALA A 815 -25.31 -19.26 1.58
CA ALA A 815 -25.55 -18.57 0.32
C ALA A 815 -25.25 -19.47 -0.89
N MET A 816 -24.13 -20.20 -0.87
CA MET A 816 -23.75 -21.14 -1.93
C MET A 816 -24.79 -22.26 -2.09
N ILE A 817 -25.26 -22.83 -0.98
CA ILE A 817 -26.32 -23.86 -0.98
C ILE A 817 -27.65 -23.27 -1.47
N ALA A 818 -28.06 -22.10 -0.95
CA ALA A 818 -29.28 -21.42 -1.40
C ALA A 818 -29.25 -20.99 -2.88
N PHE A 819 -28.07 -20.83 -3.45
CA PHE A 819 -27.85 -20.49 -4.86
C PHE A 819 -27.86 -21.71 -5.78
N GLY A 820 -27.81 -22.92 -5.21
CA GLY A 820 -28.10 -24.20 -5.86
C GLY A 820 -27.00 -25.26 -5.76
N LEU A 821 -25.91 -25.01 -5.03
CA LEU A 821 -24.87 -26.02 -4.78
C LEU A 821 -25.41 -27.11 -3.80
N PRO A 822 -25.13 -28.41 -4.02
CA PRO A 822 -25.50 -29.46 -3.06
C PRO A 822 -24.90 -29.23 -1.67
N VAL A 823 -25.56 -29.72 -0.60
CA VAL A 823 -25.13 -29.49 0.79
C VAL A 823 -23.78 -30.16 1.05
N GLU A 824 -23.62 -31.37 0.54
CA GLU A 824 -22.39 -32.17 0.54
C GLU A 824 -21.22 -31.37 -0.05
N GLU A 825 -21.44 -30.75 -1.22
CA GLU A 825 -20.44 -29.99 -1.95
C GLU A 825 -20.16 -28.62 -1.32
N GLY A 826 -21.17 -28.01 -0.68
CA GLY A 826 -20.97 -26.85 0.19
C GLY A 826 -20.04 -27.17 1.37
N LEU A 827 -20.27 -28.27 2.08
CA LEU A 827 -19.42 -28.71 3.19
C LEU A 827 -18.00 -29.04 2.71
N VAL A 828 -17.84 -29.67 1.54
CA VAL A 828 -16.54 -29.88 0.87
C VAL A 828 -15.86 -28.54 0.57
N ALA A 829 -16.55 -27.57 -0.02
CA ALA A 829 -16.01 -26.24 -0.32
C ALA A 829 -15.60 -25.47 0.95
N ALA A 830 -16.28 -25.68 2.07
CA ALA A 830 -15.94 -25.12 3.38
C ALA A 830 -14.87 -25.91 4.16
N THR A 831 -14.40 -27.05 3.65
CA THR A 831 -13.39 -27.91 4.29
C THR A 831 -12.25 -28.28 3.33
N SER A 832 -12.34 -29.39 2.60
CA SER A 832 -11.28 -29.90 1.73
C SER A 832 -11.04 -29.03 0.49
N GLY A 833 -12.09 -28.47 -0.11
CA GLY A 833 -11.99 -27.50 -1.22
C GLY A 833 -11.24 -26.24 -0.80
N GLY A 834 -11.53 -25.71 0.39
CA GLY A 834 -10.77 -24.62 1.01
C GLY A 834 -9.31 -25.00 1.27
N ALA A 835 -9.05 -26.20 1.81
CA ALA A 835 -7.67 -26.66 2.00
C ALA A 835 -6.91 -26.78 0.67
N GLU A 836 -7.54 -27.24 -0.41
CA GLU A 836 -6.93 -27.30 -1.74
C GLU A 836 -6.66 -25.90 -2.31
N ALA A 837 -7.61 -24.97 -2.20
CA ALA A 837 -7.44 -23.56 -2.58
C ALA A 837 -6.23 -22.91 -1.89
N LEU A 838 -6.07 -23.16 -0.58
CA LEU A 838 -5.00 -22.61 0.24
C LEU A 838 -3.67 -23.38 0.13
N GLY A 839 -3.65 -24.57 -0.48
CA GLY A 839 -2.47 -25.44 -0.54
C GLY A 839 -2.17 -26.19 0.77
N LEU A 840 -3.19 -26.36 1.61
CA LEU A 840 -3.17 -26.93 2.95
C LEU A 840 -3.63 -28.41 3.03
N SER A 841 -3.99 -29.05 1.92
CA SER A 841 -4.60 -30.39 1.87
C SER A 841 -3.78 -31.52 2.52
N ALA A 842 -2.45 -31.33 2.64
CA ALA A 842 -1.55 -32.25 3.36
C ALA A 842 -1.58 -32.07 4.89
N HIS A 843 -2.39 -31.13 5.40
CA HIS A 843 -2.37 -30.67 6.78
C HIS A 843 -3.77 -30.57 7.41
N VAL A 844 -4.76 -30.05 6.69
CA VAL A 844 -6.15 -29.84 7.17
C VAL A 844 -7.16 -30.06 6.03
N GLY A 845 -8.45 -29.88 6.31
CA GLY A 845 -9.56 -29.96 5.35
C GLY A 845 -10.25 -31.32 5.26
N THR A 846 -9.63 -32.37 5.79
CA THR A 846 -10.24 -33.70 5.94
C THR A 846 -9.80 -34.37 7.25
N VAL A 847 -10.56 -35.35 7.71
CA VAL A 847 -10.24 -36.18 8.89
C VAL A 847 -9.52 -37.45 8.44
N GLU A 848 -8.20 -37.36 8.30
CA GLU A 848 -7.32 -38.45 7.88
C GLU A 848 -6.12 -38.58 8.84
N GLU A 849 -5.61 -39.81 9.01
CA GLU A 849 -4.44 -40.07 9.85
C GLU A 849 -3.21 -39.27 9.39
N GLY A 850 -2.45 -38.76 10.35
CA GLY A 850 -1.29 -37.90 10.13
C GLY A 850 -1.60 -36.41 9.92
N LYS A 851 -2.85 -36.03 9.61
CA LYS A 851 -3.25 -34.61 9.47
C LYS A 851 -3.34 -33.91 10.84
N LEU A 852 -3.34 -32.57 10.83
CA LEU A 852 -3.47 -31.75 12.03
C LEU A 852 -4.89 -31.90 12.60
N ALA A 853 -5.00 -32.00 13.92
CA ALA A 853 -6.29 -32.06 14.62
C ALA A 853 -6.89 -30.64 14.80
N ASP A 854 -7.11 -29.96 13.67
CA ASP A 854 -7.94 -28.76 13.55
C ASP A 854 -9.37 -29.22 13.22
N LEU A 855 -10.17 -29.51 14.25
CA LEU A 855 -11.44 -30.27 14.17
C LEU A 855 -12.62 -29.50 14.79
N LEU A 856 -13.84 -29.86 14.36
CA LEU A 856 -15.10 -29.29 14.81
C LEU A 856 -16.08 -30.41 15.18
N VAL A 857 -16.74 -30.28 16.33
CA VAL A 857 -17.84 -31.16 16.77
C VAL A 857 -19.12 -30.33 16.89
N VAL A 858 -20.21 -30.84 16.30
CA VAL A 858 -21.49 -30.15 16.15
C VAL A 858 -22.63 -30.98 16.76
N ASP A 859 -23.43 -30.34 17.59
CA ASP A 859 -24.70 -30.88 18.10
C ASP A 859 -25.79 -30.77 17.01
N GLY A 860 -25.77 -31.71 16.08
CA GLY A 860 -26.69 -31.76 14.93
C GLY A 860 -26.09 -32.50 13.73
N ASP A 861 -26.79 -32.44 12.59
CA ASP A 861 -26.31 -32.96 11.31
C ASP A 861 -26.23 -31.84 10.25
N PRO A 862 -25.03 -31.35 9.92
CA PRO A 862 -24.84 -30.34 8.87
C PRO A 862 -25.28 -30.76 7.46
N LEU A 863 -25.47 -32.06 7.17
CA LEU A 863 -26.03 -32.50 5.89
C LEU A 863 -27.56 -32.34 5.85
N ALA A 864 -28.24 -32.69 6.94
CA ALA A 864 -29.69 -32.56 7.05
C ALA A 864 -30.14 -31.10 7.28
N ASP A 865 -29.35 -30.32 8.00
CA ASP A 865 -29.57 -28.88 8.18
C ASP A 865 -28.24 -28.12 8.36
N PRO A 866 -27.66 -27.53 7.30
CA PRO A 866 -26.38 -26.82 7.39
C PRO A 866 -26.44 -25.56 8.29
N ARG A 867 -27.63 -25.08 8.67
CA ARG A 867 -27.81 -23.90 9.54
C ARG A 867 -27.29 -24.14 10.96
N VAL A 868 -27.07 -25.40 11.38
CA VAL A 868 -26.41 -25.69 12.67
C VAL A 868 -25.00 -25.09 12.76
N LEU A 869 -24.33 -24.87 11.62
CA LEU A 869 -23.01 -24.21 11.55
C LEU A 869 -23.08 -22.68 11.73
N CYS A 870 -24.29 -22.11 11.81
CA CYS A 870 -24.53 -20.70 12.11
C CYS A 870 -24.99 -20.45 13.56
N ASP A 871 -25.25 -21.50 14.34
CA ASP A 871 -25.65 -21.41 15.75
C ASP A 871 -24.48 -21.81 16.68
N ARG A 872 -23.91 -20.81 17.37
CA ARG A 872 -22.85 -21.01 18.39
C ARG A 872 -23.24 -22.02 19.47
N GLY A 873 -24.53 -22.16 19.80
CA GLY A 873 -25.02 -23.16 20.75
C GLY A 873 -24.82 -24.60 20.27
N ARG A 874 -24.83 -24.83 18.95
CA ARG A 874 -24.57 -26.15 18.34
C ARG A 874 -23.10 -26.44 18.10
N ILE A 875 -22.22 -25.43 18.14
CA ILE A 875 -20.77 -25.63 18.10
C ILE A 875 -20.33 -26.17 19.46
N TRP A 876 -20.33 -27.50 19.59
CA TRP A 876 -20.14 -28.20 20.86
C TRP A 876 -18.68 -28.17 21.31
N LEU A 877 -17.75 -28.47 20.41
CA LEU A 877 -16.32 -28.43 20.68
C LEU A 877 -15.53 -28.05 19.42
N VAL A 878 -14.52 -27.21 19.57
CA VAL A 878 -13.56 -26.86 18.53
C VAL A 878 -12.17 -27.21 19.05
N LEU A 879 -11.46 -28.03 18.28
CA LEU A 879 -10.06 -28.41 18.53
C LEU A 879 -9.17 -27.70 17.51
N ARG A 880 -8.01 -27.26 17.96
CA ARG A 880 -7.01 -26.63 17.10
C ARG A 880 -5.63 -27.11 17.55
N LEU A 881 -4.89 -27.75 16.64
CA LEU A 881 -3.73 -28.60 16.96
C LEU A 881 -4.02 -29.57 18.11
N GLY A 882 -5.19 -30.21 18.09
CA GLY A 882 -5.66 -31.16 19.10
C GLY A 882 -6.03 -30.56 20.45
N LYS A 883 -5.72 -29.29 20.70
CA LYS A 883 -6.08 -28.58 21.93
C LYS A 883 -7.57 -28.18 21.85
N PRO A 884 -8.40 -28.50 22.86
CA PRO A 884 -9.70 -27.88 23.08
C PRO A 884 -9.56 -26.35 23.23
N VAL A 885 -10.21 -25.57 22.36
CA VAL A 885 -10.03 -24.10 22.30
C VAL A 885 -11.33 -23.29 22.30
N ALA A 886 -12.45 -23.86 21.88
CA ALA A 886 -13.76 -23.21 21.93
C ALA A 886 -14.91 -24.26 21.89
N GLY A 887 -16.16 -23.79 21.98
CA GLY A 887 -17.37 -24.60 21.91
C GLY A 887 -18.10 -24.73 23.25
N SER A 888 -19.41 -24.98 23.20
CA SER A 888 -20.29 -24.96 24.38
C SER A 888 -19.89 -25.98 25.46
N ALA A 889 -19.23 -27.08 25.13
CA ALA A 889 -18.71 -28.06 26.08
C ALA A 889 -17.63 -27.48 27.02
N LEU A 890 -16.85 -26.48 26.55
CA LEU A 890 -15.85 -25.77 27.35
C LEU A 890 -16.46 -24.53 28.01
N GLU A 891 -17.32 -23.80 27.30
CA GLU A 891 -17.87 -22.53 27.78
C GLU A 891 -18.95 -22.69 28.87
N LEU A 892 -19.49 -23.91 29.07
CA LEU A 892 -20.36 -24.27 30.19
C LEU A 892 -19.58 -24.73 31.45
N GLN A 893 -18.24 -24.73 31.42
CA GLN A 893 -17.37 -25.08 32.55
C GLN A 893 -16.71 -23.86 33.21
N LEU A 894 -17.09 -22.63 32.80
CA LEU A 894 -16.54 -21.34 33.23
C LEU A 894 -17.62 -20.41 33.80
#